data_AF-A0A9P1IUE5-F1
#
_entry.id   AF-A0A9P1IUE5-F1
#
_cell.length_a   1.000
_cell.length_b   1.000
_cell.length_c   1.000
_cell.angle_alpha   90.00
_cell.angle_beta   90.00
_cell.angle_gamma   90.00
#
_symmetry.space_group_name_H-M   'P 1'
#
loop_
_entity.id
_entity.type
_entity.pdbx_description
1 polymer ?
#
loop_
_entity_poly.entity_id
_entity_poly.type
_entity_poly.pdbx_seq_one_letter_code
_entity_poly.pdbx_strand_id
1 'polypeptide(L)'
;MLSKEQTVIECVWKSETGDFDPPDLDGCDLEKVSDQLVFAATLTSKFQQRFLDFLHLLATNQLITWCQALKSIKKFDDFQNFNSLIGLSKNLGDIIPQIQSHSFHDTDAIQNFVDTICQTFTWLLEASKIALLETNWNEEDSPPYLHTLSATHKMVHDKFCGKLIGIKENSVDSKLLREIDEIYNENKESGYGDDSEVIGLLFQQIKDKYQMNFITEKFKNLDCNLDLFKMRNPSIRVLTTIFSCFRVLVPVEEIADIYYVYSQLMKISFEDLVFDMTHAILLIRSEEHIDLEFLPKNRRTDYKWYLGVFFYMKMSKIWLMLVKKYEQPKEDIVKAFHRILKMKMTLDIVDLAWRDCSIRSLVSQLMTDHLVDGIDAKGLIETRLSQMKTNPDLDKLIRASELPKSDTDRTPSDYSVLKTAGETVYSLQRPQNLLQEKVMVTLHSMVEAGTAFDAIIANLTIDNKMTDYTHLIANINLKAQSPNINMVDRVQTFDFSFLLLTRISIRWPSVPIKLLVNSTATTTEAETEGIFYQWATRFMKRVRKVKTKTSDEKNEEKNEEEDKKEEENVEIKQEEEKNESEKKKEDEEKEKEIDDKIGGLENKEEETVGEQKNEENMEIGEKKEEKEEKTEEAEKTENLEEKKEEEIKMEEETKPKEEKEEDKIEGIENIESNENEVMKENEETKKEEKNETKKEEKNETEKEKVIEEGEEEKVQETDPPLPFVDKETALKYLAKLKEREPISDNSDNLLDIPPLIHAIPVIGEILLEEFGGKRVDKENSVENIVNILFALQELSCLFICLVQWLDCQKDSGARRSLASAMLQALEKCADDKTTKWVYILDILRQTMIEMSEKNPVYPEVTCTAFSTSRRYCPGILRDEVPDLVKMKSAWYYMQNHGWATPHALRILEQSNNAGEYNLWIHLYMNKTIKMGCGDEMMKCVDMIAAFLILDPFNCLIRMHENLYEFWFSEEASKTNDDRFDPASLMPIIRIMTNVMMLSVWALEQQQKKCGENEEPPAKKSALDEQISTPEMDDPDSPRKWAHLLDGLIDVTINRFRKTLREGVLSPAVCAISHLMNSIAGAPECRAKELLVKRIDPILIFELAYIDPCCVTYEMLQEFCDPQNEQHNREKLRFLCAQRRRNVI
;
A
#
# COMPACT_ATOMS: atom_id res chain seq x y z
N MET A 1 29.03 -76.69 -5.54
CA MET A 1 27.95 -75.70 -5.58
C MET A 1 28.61 -74.34 -5.61
N LEU A 2 28.22 -73.48 -6.55
CA LEU A 2 28.52 -72.05 -6.48
C LEU A 2 27.67 -71.44 -5.35
N SER A 3 28.01 -70.24 -4.89
CA SER A 3 27.07 -69.46 -4.07
C SER A 3 25.91 -68.94 -4.93
N LYS A 4 24.83 -68.46 -4.31
CA LYS A 4 23.71 -67.87 -5.07
C LYS A 4 24.17 -66.64 -5.86
N GLU A 5 24.99 -65.80 -5.23
CA GLU A 5 25.59 -64.59 -5.80
C GLU A 5 26.46 -64.91 -7.03
N GLN A 6 27.30 -65.95 -6.94
CA GLN A 6 28.09 -66.44 -8.08
C GLN A 6 27.21 -66.97 -9.22
N THR A 7 26.02 -67.49 -8.91
CA THR A 7 25.08 -67.98 -9.92
C THR A 7 24.44 -66.82 -10.70
N VAL A 8 24.11 -65.71 -10.02
CA VAL A 8 23.65 -64.46 -10.65
C VAL A 8 24.69 -63.94 -11.65
N ILE A 9 25.97 -63.93 -11.27
CA ILE A 9 27.06 -63.46 -12.14
C ILE A 9 27.26 -64.40 -13.33
N GLU A 10 27.16 -65.72 -13.13
CA GLU A 10 27.18 -66.66 -14.25
C GLU A 10 26.01 -66.48 -15.22
N CYS A 11 24.84 -66.01 -14.77
CA CYS A 11 23.73 -65.65 -15.66
C CYS A 11 24.06 -64.39 -16.48
N VAL A 12 24.49 -63.30 -15.84
CA VAL A 12 24.89 -62.04 -16.52
C VAL A 12 26.11 -62.24 -17.45
N TRP A 13 26.98 -63.21 -17.14
CA TRP A 13 28.09 -63.59 -18.03
C TRP A 13 27.61 -64.35 -19.29
N LYS A 14 26.43 -65.01 -19.26
CA LYS A 14 25.90 -65.85 -20.34
C LYS A 14 24.83 -65.17 -21.20
N SER A 15 24.27 -64.03 -20.80
CA SER A 15 23.39 -63.22 -21.64
C SER A 15 24.21 -62.51 -22.75
N GLU A 16 23.98 -62.89 -24.01
CA GLU A 16 24.69 -62.32 -25.17
C GLU A 16 23.98 -61.12 -25.83
N THR A 17 22.70 -60.87 -25.49
CA THR A 17 21.81 -59.93 -26.22
C THR A 17 21.48 -58.62 -25.51
N GLY A 18 21.83 -58.46 -24.22
CA GLY A 18 21.53 -57.25 -23.43
C GLY A 18 20.11 -57.19 -22.86
N ASP A 19 19.17 -57.99 -23.36
CA ASP A 19 17.91 -58.27 -22.68
C ASP A 19 18.18 -59.08 -21.40
N PHE A 20 17.83 -58.50 -20.24
CA PHE A 20 18.01 -59.12 -18.93
C PHE A 20 16.65 -59.49 -18.32
N ASP A 21 16.25 -60.76 -18.47
CA ASP A 21 15.35 -61.37 -17.48
C ASP A 21 16.08 -61.37 -16.12
N PRO A 22 15.57 -60.70 -15.07
CA PRO A 22 16.25 -60.66 -13.78
C PRO A 22 16.26 -62.07 -13.15
N PRO A 23 17.44 -62.64 -12.84
CA PRO A 23 17.52 -63.93 -12.16
C PRO A 23 16.91 -63.82 -10.75
N ASP A 24 16.43 -64.95 -10.23
CA ASP A 24 15.82 -65.03 -8.90
C ASP A 24 16.83 -64.63 -7.79
N LEU A 25 16.60 -63.45 -7.20
CA LEU A 25 17.45 -62.84 -6.18
C LEU A 25 17.10 -63.26 -4.75
N ASP A 26 16.04 -64.06 -4.53
CA ASP A 26 15.51 -64.31 -3.18
C ASP A 26 16.57 -64.95 -2.26
N GLY A 27 16.94 -64.24 -1.19
CA GLY A 27 17.95 -64.70 -0.23
C GLY A 27 19.41 -64.62 -0.70
N CYS A 28 19.71 -63.82 -1.72
CA CYS A 28 21.08 -63.37 -2.01
C CYS A 28 21.50 -62.22 -1.09
N ASP A 29 22.79 -62.13 -0.72
CA ASP A 29 23.33 -60.91 -0.12
C ASP A 29 23.59 -59.86 -1.23
N LEU A 30 22.70 -58.88 -1.32
CA LEU A 30 22.69 -57.87 -2.37
C LEU A 30 23.91 -56.95 -2.37
N GLU A 31 24.57 -56.70 -1.24
CA GLU A 31 25.83 -55.93 -1.22
C GLU A 31 27.00 -56.79 -1.73
N LYS A 32 27.00 -58.09 -1.44
CA LYS A 32 27.96 -59.02 -2.07
C LYS A 32 27.72 -59.16 -3.57
N VAL A 33 26.47 -59.11 -4.03
CA VAL A 33 26.15 -59.11 -5.47
C VAL A 33 26.68 -57.83 -6.12
N SER A 34 26.45 -56.63 -5.55
CA SER A 34 26.97 -55.39 -6.14
C SER A 34 28.50 -55.32 -6.13
N ASP A 35 29.15 -55.76 -5.06
CA ASP A 35 30.62 -55.86 -4.99
C ASP A 35 31.18 -56.80 -6.05
N GLN A 36 30.57 -57.98 -6.21
CA GLN A 36 31.04 -58.98 -7.17
C GLN A 36 30.72 -58.60 -8.62
N LEU A 37 29.67 -57.81 -8.91
CA LEU A 37 29.42 -57.24 -10.23
C LEU A 37 30.50 -56.23 -10.63
N VAL A 38 30.89 -55.32 -9.73
CA VAL A 38 31.99 -54.38 -9.96
C VAL A 38 33.32 -55.12 -10.13
N PHE A 39 33.58 -56.12 -9.28
CA PHE A 39 34.77 -56.98 -9.41
C PHE A 39 34.79 -57.74 -10.75
N ALA A 40 33.66 -58.26 -11.22
CA ALA A 40 33.55 -58.92 -12.53
C ALA A 40 33.73 -57.97 -13.71
N ALA A 41 33.30 -56.71 -13.60
CA ALA A 41 33.50 -55.67 -14.62
C ALA A 41 34.98 -55.31 -14.83
N THR A 42 35.79 -55.41 -13.75
CA THR A 42 37.19 -54.95 -13.68
C THR A 42 38.22 -56.09 -13.72
N LEU A 43 37.78 -57.36 -13.60
CA LEU A 43 38.66 -58.55 -13.54
C LEU A 43 39.49 -58.78 -14.82
N THR A 44 38.99 -58.34 -15.97
CA THR A 44 39.58 -58.61 -17.28
C THR A 44 40.31 -57.39 -17.86
N SER A 45 41.38 -57.63 -18.64
CA SER A 45 42.17 -56.56 -19.29
C SER A 45 41.37 -55.69 -20.27
N LYS A 46 40.18 -56.15 -20.66
CA LYS A 46 39.11 -55.30 -21.22
C LYS A 46 37.99 -55.18 -20.19
N PHE A 47 37.56 -53.95 -19.95
CA PHE A 47 36.43 -53.63 -19.08
C PHE A 47 35.11 -54.21 -19.62
N GLN A 48 34.26 -54.74 -18.74
CA GLN A 48 33.00 -55.38 -19.12
C GLN A 48 31.77 -54.60 -18.62
N GLN A 49 31.43 -53.57 -19.40
CA GLN A 49 30.27 -52.67 -19.23
C GLN A 49 28.99 -53.39 -18.77
N ARG A 50 28.64 -54.54 -19.38
CA ARG A 50 27.43 -55.35 -19.08
C ARG A 50 27.17 -55.66 -17.60
N PHE A 51 28.20 -55.81 -16.77
CA PHE A 51 28.00 -56.05 -15.34
C PHE A 51 27.60 -54.79 -14.58
N LEU A 52 28.00 -53.61 -15.06
CA LEU A 52 27.54 -52.33 -14.52
C LEU A 52 26.22 -51.87 -15.14
N ASP A 53 25.90 -52.25 -16.39
CA ASP A 53 24.56 -52.07 -16.95
C ASP A 53 23.53 -52.87 -16.14
N PHE A 54 23.89 -54.10 -15.72
CA PHE A 54 23.07 -54.89 -14.81
C PHE A 54 23.01 -54.30 -13.39
N LEU A 55 24.14 -53.80 -12.84
CA LEU A 55 24.14 -53.06 -11.55
C LEU A 55 23.24 -51.82 -11.60
N HIS A 56 23.27 -51.10 -12.72
CA HIS A 56 22.44 -49.93 -13.02
C HIS A 56 20.96 -50.29 -13.12
N LEU A 57 20.62 -51.39 -13.79
CA LEU A 57 19.26 -51.94 -13.84
C LEU A 57 18.75 -52.31 -12.44
N LEU A 58 19.56 -52.98 -11.60
CA LEU A 58 19.20 -53.31 -10.22
C LEU A 58 18.93 -52.06 -9.36
N ALA A 59 19.74 -51.00 -9.52
CA ALA A 59 19.59 -49.75 -8.78
C ALA A 59 18.37 -48.93 -9.25
N THR A 60 18.12 -48.91 -10.56
CA THR A 60 16.97 -48.24 -11.18
C THR A 60 15.65 -48.92 -10.78
N ASN A 61 15.63 -50.26 -10.78
CA ASN A 61 14.48 -51.06 -10.32
C ASN A 61 14.33 -51.11 -8.78
N GLN A 62 15.11 -50.32 -8.03
CA GLN A 62 15.08 -50.21 -6.56
C GLN A 62 15.36 -51.53 -5.80
N LEU A 63 15.92 -52.55 -6.48
CA LEU A 63 16.32 -53.82 -5.89
C LEU A 63 17.59 -53.68 -5.04
N ILE A 64 18.47 -52.74 -5.42
CA ILE A 64 19.57 -52.26 -4.57
C ILE A 64 19.48 -50.75 -4.38
N THR A 65 20.05 -50.24 -3.30
CA THR A 65 20.16 -48.79 -3.11
C THR A 65 21.35 -48.22 -3.89
N TRP A 66 21.22 -46.98 -4.38
CA TRP A 66 22.35 -46.24 -4.95
C TRP A 66 23.52 -46.10 -3.97
N CYS A 67 23.26 -46.09 -2.65
CA CYS A 67 24.29 -46.22 -1.62
C CYS A 67 25.16 -47.47 -1.78
N GLN A 68 24.55 -48.64 -2.01
CA GLN A 68 25.28 -49.89 -2.19
C GLN A 68 26.07 -49.88 -3.50
N ALA A 69 25.44 -49.48 -4.61
CA ALA A 69 26.12 -49.39 -5.92
C ALA A 69 27.34 -48.46 -5.88
N LEU A 70 27.19 -47.25 -5.33
CA LEU A 70 28.30 -46.29 -5.19
C LEU A 70 29.40 -46.80 -4.23
N LYS A 71 29.04 -47.49 -3.14
CA LYS A 71 30.03 -48.10 -2.23
C LYS A 71 30.77 -49.26 -2.88
N SER A 72 30.12 -50.08 -3.70
CA SER A 72 30.77 -51.14 -4.47
C SER A 72 31.74 -50.58 -5.51
N ILE A 73 31.37 -49.50 -6.22
CA ILE A 73 32.29 -48.80 -7.14
C ILE A 73 33.48 -48.21 -6.38
N LYS A 74 33.25 -47.57 -5.23
CA LYS A 74 34.30 -46.99 -4.37
C LYS A 74 35.16 -48.01 -3.59
N LYS A 75 34.96 -49.32 -3.80
CA LYS A 75 35.87 -50.40 -3.33
C LYS A 75 36.95 -50.73 -4.38
N PHE A 76 36.94 -50.06 -5.54
CA PHE A 76 38.01 -50.14 -6.53
C PHE A 76 39.15 -49.18 -6.18
N ASP A 77 40.27 -49.73 -5.70
CA ASP A 77 41.48 -49.00 -5.32
C ASP A 77 42.63 -49.16 -6.34
N ASP A 78 42.48 -50.01 -7.37
CA ASP A 78 43.52 -50.29 -8.39
C ASP A 78 43.51 -49.28 -9.54
N PHE A 79 43.81 -48.02 -9.22
CA PHE A 79 43.84 -46.91 -10.17
C PHE A 79 44.85 -47.08 -11.32
N GLN A 80 45.78 -48.05 -11.25
CA GLN A 80 46.73 -48.37 -12.33
C GLN A 80 46.08 -49.17 -13.48
N ASN A 81 44.91 -49.78 -13.26
CA ASN A 81 44.14 -50.45 -14.30
C ASN A 81 43.26 -49.42 -15.06
N PHE A 82 43.90 -48.60 -15.90
CA PHE A 82 43.27 -47.48 -16.58
C PHE A 82 42.04 -47.85 -17.44
N ASN A 83 42.02 -49.04 -18.04
CA ASN A 83 40.85 -49.55 -18.78
C ASN A 83 39.62 -49.68 -17.88
N SER A 84 39.83 -50.16 -16.64
CA SER A 84 38.77 -50.25 -15.64
C SER A 84 38.40 -48.87 -15.07
N LEU A 85 39.39 -47.99 -14.88
CA LEU A 85 39.16 -46.63 -14.38
C LEU A 85 38.35 -45.77 -15.35
N ILE A 86 38.68 -45.81 -16.65
CA ILE A 86 37.90 -45.17 -17.74
C ILE A 86 36.47 -45.72 -17.74
N GLY A 87 36.31 -47.04 -17.68
CA GLY A 87 35.01 -47.70 -17.70
C GLY A 87 34.12 -47.31 -16.51
N LEU A 88 34.65 -47.38 -15.28
CA LEU A 88 33.95 -46.98 -14.07
C LEU A 88 33.60 -45.48 -14.09
N SER A 89 34.53 -44.62 -14.52
CA SER A 89 34.29 -43.17 -14.59
C SER A 89 33.21 -42.82 -15.61
N LYS A 90 33.23 -43.44 -16.80
CA LYS A 90 32.18 -43.25 -17.81
C LYS A 90 30.81 -43.72 -17.28
N ASN A 91 30.74 -44.92 -16.71
CA ASN A 91 29.52 -45.47 -16.15
C ASN A 91 28.97 -44.60 -14.99
N LEU A 92 29.81 -44.13 -14.05
CA LEU A 92 29.43 -43.12 -13.05
C LEU A 92 28.89 -41.84 -13.72
N GLY A 93 29.58 -41.35 -14.74
CA GLY A 93 29.18 -40.19 -15.54
C GLY A 93 27.79 -40.33 -16.16
N ASP A 94 27.37 -41.53 -16.54
CA ASP A 94 26.05 -41.76 -17.15
C ASP A 94 24.98 -42.11 -16.09
N ILE A 95 25.39 -42.56 -14.90
CA ILE A 95 24.55 -42.83 -13.73
C ILE A 95 24.16 -41.57 -12.95
N ILE A 96 25.03 -40.56 -12.84
CA ILE A 96 24.83 -39.36 -11.99
C ILE A 96 23.41 -38.74 -12.08
N PRO A 97 22.81 -38.52 -13.27
CA PRO A 97 21.46 -37.96 -13.40
C PRO A 97 20.34 -38.79 -12.74
N GLN A 98 20.58 -40.07 -12.47
CA GLN A 98 19.59 -41.05 -12.01
C GLN A 98 19.73 -41.41 -10.52
N ILE A 99 20.81 -40.97 -9.88
CA ILE A 99 21.05 -41.16 -8.44
C ILE A 99 19.91 -40.53 -7.62
N GLN A 100 19.32 -41.32 -6.72
CA GLN A 100 18.20 -40.93 -5.84
C GLN A 100 18.25 -41.66 -4.48
N SER A 101 17.57 -41.13 -3.46
CA SER A 101 17.46 -41.83 -2.16
C SER A 101 16.29 -42.80 -2.13
N HIS A 102 16.50 -43.97 -1.52
CA HIS A 102 15.47 -44.99 -1.33
C HIS A 102 14.41 -44.57 -0.30
N SER A 103 14.83 -43.91 0.79
CA SER A 103 13.97 -43.33 1.84
C SER A 103 14.27 -41.85 2.05
N PHE A 104 13.23 -41.07 2.30
CA PHE A 104 13.30 -39.65 2.66
C PHE A 104 12.69 -39.35 4.05
N HIS A 105 12.20 -40.37 4.76
CA HIS A 105 11.72 -40.22 6.14
C HIS A 105 12.83 -40.48 7.16
N ASP A 106 13.69 -41.46 6.88
CA ASP A 106 14.83 -41.84 7.73
C ASP A 106 16.00 -40.85 7.58
N THR A 107 16.34 -40.15 8.67
CA THR A 107 17.41 -39.15 8.72
C THR A 107 18.80 -39.77 8.60
N ASP A 108 19.02 -40.94 9.19
CA ASP A 108 20.34 -41.59 9.21
C ASP A 108 20.64 -42.19 7.83
N ALA A 109 19.63 -42.72 7.14
CA ALA A 109 19.74 -43.13 5.73
C ALA A 109 20.12 -41.96 4.80
N ILE A 110 19.51 -40.78 4.97
CA ILE A 110 19.84 -39.58 4.18
C ILE A 110 21.29 -39.14 4.47
N GLN A 111 21.70 -39.08 5.74
CA GLN A 111 23.07 -38.67 6.07
C GLN A 111 24.10 -39.65 5.48
N ASN A 112 23.86 -40.96 5.59
CA ASN A 112 24.68 -42.02 4.98
C ASN A 112 24.73 -41.89 3.44
N PHE A 113 23.66 -41.44 2.80
CA PHE A 113 23.59 -41.18 1.36
C PHE A 113 24.41 -39.94 0.93
N VAL A 114 24.27 -38.80 1.63
CA VAL A 114 25.10 -37.61 1.40
C VAL A 114 26.57 -37.91 1.67
N ASP A 115 26.88 -38.65 2.73
CA ASP A 115 28.22 -39.12 3.06
C ASP A 115 28.83 -39.99 1.95
N THR A 116 28.02 -40.84 1.32
CA THR A 116 28.45 -41.68 0.20
C THR A 116 28.72 -40.85 -1.05
N ILE A 117 27.84 -39.90 -1.38
CA ILE A 117 28.01 -38.97 -2.52
C ILE A 117 29.30 -38.16 -2.38
N CYS A 118 29.56 -37.57 -1.21
CA CYS A 118 30.81 -36.83 -0.98
C CYS A 118 32.05 -37.73 -1.09
N GLN A 119 32.00 -38.97 -0.61
CA GLN A 119 33.10 -39.93 -0.74
C GLN A 119 33.34 -40.38 -2.20
N THR A 120 32.28 -40.54 -3.01
CA THR A 120 32.42 -40.81 -4.45
C THR A 120 33.04 -39.61 -5.17
N PHE A 121 32.70 -38.39 -4.78
CA PHE A 121 33.34 -37.18 -5.32
C PHE A 121 34.84 -37.12 -4.96
N THR A 122 35.23 -37.44 -3.72
CA THR A 122 36.65 -37.56 -3.34
C THR A 122 37.38 -38.64 -4.14
N TRP A 123 36.74 -39.80 -4.35
CA TRP A 123 37.31 -40.90 -5.15
C TRP A 123 37.49 -40.49 -6.62
N LEU A 124 36.57 -39.71 -7.19
CA LEU A 124 36.69 -39.17 -8.55
C LEU A 124 37.81 -38.13 -8.68
N LEU A 125 38.04 -37.29 -7.66
CA LEU A 125 39.17 -36.35 -7.64
C LEU A 125 40.53 -37.08 -7.57
N GLU A 126 40.66 -38.09 -6.71
CA GLU A 126 41.88 -38.91 -6.62
C GLU A 126 42.11 -39.72 -7.91
N ALA A 127 41.04 -40.28 -8.49
CA ALA A 127 41.08 -40.91 -9.81
C ALA A 127 41.59 -39.95 -10.89
N SER A 128 41.14 -38.69 -10.91
CA SER A 128 41.67 -37.67 -11.82
C SER A 128 43.13 -37.32 -11.53
N LYS A 129 43.53 -37.15 -10.26
CA LYS A 129 44.94 -36.90 -9.87
C LYS A 129 45.86 -38.00 -10.40
N ILE A 130 45.50 -39.26 -10.20
CA ILE A 130 46.31 -40.41 -10.65
C ILE A 130 46.28 -40.53 -12.19
N ALA A 131 45.12 -40.34 -12.83
CA ALA A 131 44.99 -40.40 -14.29
C ALA A 131 45.70 -39.26 -15.04
N LEU A 132 46.10 -38.18 -14.35
CA LEU A 132 46.91 -37.07 -14.89
C LEU A 132 48.43 -37.27 -14.72
N LEU A 133 48.86 -38.16 -13.81
CA LEU A 133 50.27 -38.44 -13.53
C LEU A 133 50.88 -39.55 -14.43
N GLU A 134 50.04 -40.29 -15.14
CA GLU A 134 50.48 -41.26 -16.16
C GLU A 134 50.91 -40.55 -17.46
N THR A 135 51.77 -41.19 -18.26
CA THR A 135 52.27 -40.64 -19.54
C THR A 135 52.23 -41.63 -20.70
N ASN A 136 51.82 -42.88 -20.46
CA ASN A 136 51.91 -43.99 -21.43
C ASN A 136 50.52 -44.44 -21.94
N TRP A 137 49.82 -43.56 -22.65
CA TRP A 137 48.56 -43.87 -23.35
C TRP A 137 48.75 -43.88 -24.87
N ASN A 138 47.95 -44.68 -25.58
CA ASN A 138 47.96 -44.73 -27.05
C ASN A 138 47.30 -43.48 -27.65
N GLU A 139 47.85 -42.91 -28.72
CA GLU A 139 47.24 -41.79 -29.45
C GLU A 139 45.89 -42.13 -30.12
N GLU A 140 45.56 -43.43 -30.28
CA GLU A 140 44.27 -43.90 -30.80
C GLU A 140 43.17 -43.99 -29.73
N ASP A 141 43.53 -43.98 -28.43
CA ASP A 141 42.59 -44.10 -27.31
C ASP A 141 42.40 -42.73 -26.62
N SER A 142 41.16 -42.38 -26.25
CA SER A 142 40.90 -41.15 -25.49
C SER A 142 41.56 -41.20 -24.10
N PRO A 143 42.28 -40.15 -23.66
CA PRO A 143 43.12 -40.23 -22.47
C PRO A 143 42.33 -40.43 -21.17
N PRO A 144 42.89 -41.17 -20.17
CA PRO A 144 42.17 -41.57 -18.96
C PRO A 144 41.75 -40.40 -18.07
N TYR A 145 42.50 -39.29 -18.08
CA TYR A 145 42.14 -38.08 -17.35
C TYR A 145 40.81 -37.48 -17.85
N LEU A 146 40.47 -37.61 -19.13
CA LEU A 146 39.29 -36.98 -19.71
C LEU A 146 37.99 -37.58 -19.18
N HIS A 147 37.94 -38.91 -18.99
CA HIS A 147 36.75 -39.60 -18.48
C HIS A 147 36.54 -39.41 -16.98
N THR A 148 37.63 -39.40 -16.20
CA THR A 148 37.56 -39.08 -14.76
C THR A 148 37.11 -37.62 -14.57
N LEU A 149 37.74 -36.66 -15.24
CA LEU A 149 37.36 -35.24 -15.17
C LEU A 149 35.95 -34.97 -15.69
N SER A 150 35.50 -35.67 -16.75
CA SER A 150 34.13 -35.55 -17.24
C SER A 150 33.11 -36.05 -16.20
N ALA A 151 33.40 -37.14 -15.49
CA ALA A 151 32.56 -37.63 -14.41
C ALA A 151 32.54 -36.66 -13.21
N THR A 152 33.71 -36.14 -12.79
CA THR A 152 33.86 -35.11 -11.75
C THR A 152 33.06 -33.85 -12.09
N HIS A 153 33.19 -33.35 -13.32
CA HIS A 153 32.43 -32.20 -13.83
C HIS A 153 30.92 -32.47 -13.84
N LYS A 154 30.46 -33.60 -14.40
CA LYS A 154 29.04 -34.01 -14.37
C LYS A 154 28.49 -34.06 -12.94
N MET A 155 29.28 -34.53 -11.97
CA MET A 155 28.85 -34.66 -10.57
C MET A 155 28.66 -33.31 -9.86
N VAL A 156 29.53 -32.34 -10.13
CA VAL A 156 29.47 -30.97 -9.57
C VAL A 156 28.41 -30.11 -10.27
N HIS A 157 28.17 -30.34 -11.57
CA HIS A 157 27.19 -29.59 -12.35
C HIS A 157 25.75 -30.15 -12.27
N ASP A 158 25.55 -31.39 -11.82
CA ASP A 158 24.21 -31.91 -11.52
C ASP A 158 23.58 -31.16 -10.34
N LYS A 159 22.35 -30.66 -10.55
CA LYS A 159 21.62 -29.81 -9.59
C LYS A 159 21.32 -30.47 -8.24
N PHE A 160 21.32 -31.80 -8.16
CA PHE A 160 21.06 -32.55 -6.94
C PHE A 160 22.37 -32.90 -6.23
N CYS A 161 23.28 -33.61 -6.91
CA CYS A 161 24.57 -34.02 -6.35
C CYS A 161 25.42 -32.81 -5.90
N GLY A 162 25.50 -31.76 -6.73
CA GLY A 162 26.25 -30.54 -6.40
C GLY A 162 25.72 -29.82 -5.15
N LYS A 163 24.40 -29.76 -4.97
CA LYS A 163 23.77 -29.16 -3.78
C LYS A 163 23.98 -30.02 -2.53
N LEU A 164 23.88 -31.34 -2.63
CA LEU A 164 24.14 -32.23 -1.49
C LEU A 164 25.58 -32.13 -0.98
N ILE A 165 26.56 -31.97 -1.88
CA ILE A 165 27.96 -31.75 -1.49
C ILE A 165 28.13 -30.40 -0.78
N GLY A 166 27.55 -29.32 -1.31
CA GLY A 166 27.60 -27.98 -0.70
C GLY A 166 26.96 -27.92 0.69
N ILE A 167 25.84 -28.61 0.92
CA ILE A 167 25.17 -28.66 2.23
C ILE A 167 26.03 -29.36 3.30
N LYS A 168 26.84 -30.36 2.94
CA LYS A 168 27.61 -31.13 3.93
C LYS A 168 28.82 -30.37 4.48
N GLU A 169 29.59 -29.69 3.63
CA GLU A 169 30.87 -29.10 4.06
C GLU A 169 30.74 -27.75 4.80
N ASN A 170 29.55 -27.11 4.75
CA ASN A 170 29.18 -25.92 5.54
C ASN A 170 30.13 -24.69 5.45
N SER A 171 31.15 -24.73 4.60
CA SER A 171 32.19 -23.70 4.52
C SER A 171 32.91 -23.74 3.18
N VAL A 172 33.31 -22.56 2.68
CA VAL A 172 34.09 -22.41 1.44
C VAL A 172 35.56 -22.81 1.65
N ASP A 173 36.04 -22.80 2.90
CA ASP A 173 37.43 -23.10 3.27
C ASP A 173 37.69 -24.61 3.39
N SER A 174 37.07 -25.39 2.49
CA SER A 174 36.92 -26.84 2.63
C SER A 174 38.19 -27.62 2.24
N LYS A 175 38.30 -28.84 2.76
CA LYS A 175 39.43 -29.73 2.45
C LYS A 175 39.43 -30.12 0.96
N LEU A 176 38.25 -30.38 0.40
CA LEU A 176 38.08 -30.70 -1.02
C LEU A 176 38.44 -29.53 -1.95
N LEU A 177 38.13 -28.28 -1.58
CA LEU A 177 38.58 -27.13 -2.38
C LEU A 177 40.11 -27.02 -2.44
N ARG A 178 40.80 -27.32 -1.33
CA ARG A 178 42.27 -27.33 -1.29
C ARG A 178 42.86 -28.48 -2.10
N GLU A 179 42.24 -29.66 -2.06
CA GLU A 179 42.65 -30.81 -2.89
C GLU A 179 42.47 -30.50 -4.39
N ILE A 180 41.39 -29.83 -4.80
CA ILE A 180 41.20 -29.34 -6.17
C ILE A 180 42.30 -28.35 -6.57
N ASP A 181 42.65 -27.40 -5.69
CA ASP A 181 43.70 -26.42 -5.96
C ASP A 181 45.11 -27.03 -5.97
N GLU A 182 45.41 -28.02 -5.12
CA GLU A 182 46.67 -28.76 -5.14
C GLU A 182 46.83 -29.50 -6.48
N ILE A 183 45.79 -30.23 -6.92
CA ILE A 183 45.80 -30.94 -8.22
C ILE A 183 45.94 -29.96 -9.39
N TYR A 184 45.23 -28.82 -9.39
CA TYR A 184 45.35 -27.82 -10.46
C TYR A 184 46.78 -27.24 -10.55
N ASN A 185 47.40 -26.91 -9.42
CA ASN A 185 48.74 -26.31 -9.41
C ASN A 185 49.84 -27.33 -9.76
N GLU A 186 49.77 -28.57 -9.26
CA GLU A 186 50.70 -29.65 -9.65
C GLU A 186 50.70 -29.87 -11.17
N ASN A 187 49.52 -29.91 -11.80
CA ASN A 187 49.40 -30.08 -13.25
C ASN A 187 49.97 -28.88 -14.03
N LYS A 188 49.79 -27.66 -13.52
CA LYS A 188 50.29 -26.42 -14.14
C LYS A 188 51.82 -26.33 -14.17
N GLU A 189 52.51 -26.94 -13.20
CA GLU A 189 53.98 -27.02 -13.18
C GLU A 189 54.55 -28.19 -14.02
N SER A 190 53.75 -29.23 -14.30
CA SER A 190 54.19 -30.47 -14.94
C SER A 190 54.47 -30.38 -16.46
N GLY A 191 53.91 -29.39 -17.16
CA GLY A 191 54.32 -29.04 -18.53
C GLY A 191 53.82 -29.93 -19.66
N TYR A 192 52.62 -30.51 -19.55
CA TYR A 192 51.92 -31.11 -20.69
C TYR A 192 51.67 -30.09 -21.83
N GLY A 193 51.47 -30.59 -23.06
CA GLY A 193 51.37 -29.79 -24.30
C GLY A 193 50.04 -29.07 -24.49
N ASP A 194 49.54 -29.01 -25.74
CA ASP A 194 48.36 -28.22 -26.12
C ASP A 194 47.08 -28.55 -25.30
N ASP A 195 46.95 -29.79 -24.79
CA ASP A 195 45.86 -30.21 -23.88
C ASP A 195 45.85 -29.48 -22.53
N SER A 196 46.98 -28.89 -22.11
CA SER A 196 47.14 -28.23 -20.80
C SER A 196 46.16 -27.07 -20.58
N GLU A 197 45.82 -26.33 -21.65
CA GLU A 197 44.82 -25.27 -21.61
C GLU A 197 43.40 -25.85 -21.40
N VAL A 198 43.09 -26.99 -22.01
CA VAL A 198 41.78 -27.68 -21.88
C VAL A 198 41.62 -28.27 -20.48
N ILE A 199 42.65 -28.94 -19.95
CA ILE A 199 42.67 -29.46 -18.58
C ILE A 199 42.53 -28.31 -17.57
N GLY A 200 43.27 -27.21 -17.78
CA GLY A 200 43.18 -26.01 -16.93
C GLY A 200 41.79 -25.37 -16.94
N LEU A 201 41.13 -25.30 -18.10
CA LEU A 201 39.75 -24.81 -18.22
C LEU A 201 38.73 -25.73 -17.51
N LEU A 202 38.87 -27.05 -17.63
CA LEU A 202 37.98 -28.01 -16.95
C LEU A 202 38.11 -27.93 -15.43
N PHE A 203 39.34 -27.86 -14.89
CA PHE A 203 39.53 -27.65 -13.45
C PHE A 203 39.01 -26.31 -12.97
N GLN A 204 39.18 -25.24 -13.76
CA GLN A 204 38.60 -23.94 -13.42
C GLN A 204 37.07 -23.99 -13.41
N GLN A 205 36.43 -24.64 -14.39
CA GLN A 205 34.96 -24.83 -14.41
C GLN A 205 34.47 -25.67 -13.22
N ILE A 206 35.15 -26.76 -12.90
CA ILE A 206 34.86 -27.58 -11.71
C ILE A 206 34.97 -26.72 -10.45
N LYS A 207 36.05 -25.96 -10.28
CA LYS A 207 36.28 -25.09 -9.13
C LYS A 207 35.22 -23.98 -9.02
N ASP A 208 34.95 -23.28 -10.13
CA ASP A 208 33.97 -22.19 -10.18
C ASP A 208 32.57 -22.71 -9.85
N LYS A 209 32.14 -23.84 -10.43
CA LYS A 209 30.81 -24.40 -10.11
C LYS A 209 30.76 -25.02 -8.71
N TYR A 210 31.86 -25.59 -8.23
CA TYR A 210 31.98 -26.06 -6.85
C TYR A 210 31.79 -24.92 -5.85
N GLN A 211 32.49 -23.79 -6.05
CA GLN A 211 32.31 -22.58 -5.26
C GLN A 211 30.89 -22.00 -5.41
N MET A 212 30.32 -21.98 -6.61
CA MET A 212 28.92 -21.57 -6.82
C MET A 212 27.89 -22.48 -6.15
N ASN A 213 28.20 -23.75 -5.87
CA ASN A 213 27.29 -24.63 -5.11
C ASN A 213 27.25 -24.32 -3.60
N PHE A 214 28.21 -23.54 -3.08
CA PHE A 214 28.13 -22.92 -1.75
C PHE A 214 27.47 -21.54 -1.77
N ILE A 215 27.61 -20.80 -2.86
CA ILE A 215 26.97 -19.48 -3.02
C ILE A 215 25.46 -19.67 -3.16
N THR A 216 24.69 -19.06 -2.27
CA THR A 216 23.22 -19.08 -2.34
C THR A 216 22.75 -18.46 -3.65
N GLU A 217 22.24 -19.28 -4.57
CA GLU A 217 21.52 -18.80 -5.76
C GLU A 217 20.23 -18.12 -5.27
N LYS A 218 20.23 -16.78 -5.19
CA LYS A 218 19.09 -15.98 -4.74
C LYS A 218 17.82 -16.38 -5.49
N PHE A 219 16.70 -16.48 -4.77
CA PHE A 219 15.43 -16.85 -5.39
C PHE A 219 15.02 -15.83 -6.47
N LYS A 220 15.05 -16.27 -7.73
CA LYS A 220 14.53 -15.52 -8.87
C LYS A 220 13.19 -16.13 -9.23
N ASN A 221 12.11 -15.38 -8.99
CA ASN A 221 10.77 -15.77 -9.39
C ASN A 221 10.70 -15.81 -10.94
N LEU A 222 10.57 -17.01 -11.53
CA LEU A 222 10.54 -17.18 -12.99
C LEU A 222 9.20 -16.76 -13.61
N ASP A 223 8.10 -16.97 -12.90
CA ASP A 223 6.74 -16.81 -13.44
C ASP A 223 6.21 -15.37 -13.35
N CYS A 224 6.95 -14.50 -12.66
CA CYS A 224 6.64 -13.09 -12.49
C CYS A 224 7.48 -12.20 -13.43
N ASN A 225 7.05 -12.03 -14.69
CA ASN A 225 7.61 -11.10 -15.69
C ASN A 225 7.40 -9.59 -15.36
N LEU A 226 7.48 -9.24 -14.08
CA LEU A 226 7.28 -7.88 -13.54
C LEU A 226 8.36 -6.89 -13.99
N ASP A 227 9.53 -7.38 -14.40
CA ASP A 227 10.68 -6.54 -14.77
C ASP A 227 10.56 -5.93 -16.19
N LEU A 228 9.56 -6.33 -16.98
CA LEU A 228 9.38 -5.89 -18.38
C LEU A 228 8.54 -4.61 -18.55
N PHE A 229 7.74 -4.19 -17.57
CA PHE A 229 6.65 -3.21 -17.77
C PHE A 229 6.90 -1.83 -17.12
N LYS A 230 8.14 -1.34 -17.15
CA LYS A 230 8.53 -0.02 -16.61
C LYS A 230 8.07 1.16 -17.49
N MET A 231 6.77 1.48 -17.44
CA MET A 231 6.18 2.68 -18.05
C MET A 231 5.33 3.46 -17.04
N ARG A 232 6.01 4.34 -16.26
CA ARG A 232 5.50 5.25 -15.21
C ARG A 232 5.14 4.53 -13.89
N ASN A 233 5.83 4.89 -12.81
CA ASN A 233 5.51 4.40 -11.46
C ASN A 233 4.54 5.39 -10.78
N PRO A 234 3.26 5.03 -10.55
CA PRO A 234 2.30 5.99 -9.99
C PRO A 234 2.57 6.26 -8.50
N SER A 235 3.06 5.26 -7.75
CA SER A 235 3.28 5.33 -6.29
C SER A 235 4.13 6.52 -5.86
N ILE A 236 5.27 6.75 -6.52
CA ILE A 236 6.19 7.85 -6.16
C ILE A 236 5.52 9.21 -6.33
N ARG A 237 4.65 9.35 -7.34
CA ARG A 237 3.90 10.59 -7.57
C ARG A 237 2.82 10.79 -6.51
N VAL A 238 2.06 9.74 -6.21
CA VAL A 238 1.06 9.73 -5.12
C VAL A 238 1.70 10.08 -3.77
N LEU A 239 2.81 9.43 -3.38
CA LEU A 239 3.56 9.75 -2.17
C LEU A 239 4.03 11.20 -2.13
N THR A 240 4.49 11.73 -3.27
CA THR A 240 4.90 13.14 -3.38
C THR A 240 3.73 14.10 -3.17
N THR A 241 2.55 13.79 -3.69
CA THR A 241 1.33 14.56 -3.40
C THR A 241 0.94 14.45 -1.91
N ILE A 242 1.03 13.27 -1.30
CA ILE A 242 0.77 13.04 0.13
C ILE A 242 1.70 13.92 1.00
N PHE A 243 3.02 13.88 0.79
CA PHE A 243 3.97 14.63 1.63
C PHE A 243 4.04 16.14 1.33
N SER A 244 3.69 16.59 0.12
CA SER A 244 3.69 18.02 -0.23
C SER A 244 2.40 18.76 0.13
N CYS A 245 1.26 18.07 0.18
CA CYS A 245 -0.06 18.69 0.41
C CYS A 245 -0.70 18.33 1.76
N PHE A 246 -0.51 17.11 2.28
CA PHE A 246 -1.29 16.58 3.41
C PHE A 246 -0.43 16.30 4.65
N ARG A 247 0.56 15.41 4.53
CA ARG A 247 1.48 15.00 5.60
C ARG A 247 2.72 15.90 5.70
N VAL A 248 2.51 17.22 5.62
CA VAL A 248 3.58 18.23 5.45
C VAL A 248 4.51 18.32 6.67
N LEU A 249 4.04 17.96 7.88
CA LEU A 249 4.82 17.96 9.12
C LEU A 249 5.77 16.77 9.29
N VAL A 250 5.72 15.74 8.43
CA VAL A 250 6.62 14.58 8.56
C VAL A 250 8.09 15.02 8.40
N PRO A 251 9.01 14.54 9.26
CA PRO A 251 10.43 14.90 9.18
C PRO A 251 11.07 14.35 7.90
N VAL A 252 12.11 15.03 7.42
CA VAL A 252 12.79 14.71 6.15
C VAL A 252 13.36 13.29 6.15
N GLU A 253 13.83 12.84 7.30
CA GLU A 253 14.42 11.53 7.54
C GLU A 253 13.38 10.42 7.33
N GLU A 254 12.17 10.57 7.87
CA GLU A 254 11.08 9.61 7.69
C GLU A 254 10.55 9.60 6.25
N ILE A 255 10.47 10.78 5.60
CA ILE A 255 10.11 10.89 4.18
C ILE A 255 11.16 10.17 3.30
N ALA A 256 12.45 10.35 3.58
CA ALA A 256 13.53 9.67 2.86
C ALA A 256 13.50 8.15 3.05
N ASP A 257 13.28 7.66 4.27
CA ASP A 257 13.15 6.22 4.56
C ASP A 257 11.95 5.60 3.82
N ILE A 258 10.82 6.30 3.73
CA ILE A 258 9.64 5.85 2.97
C ILE A 258 9.96 5.78 1.48
N TYR A 259 10.52 6.83 0.88
CA TYR A 259 10.90 6.80 -0.54
C TYR A 259 11.93 5.72 -0.85
N TYR A 260 12.88 5.46 0.05
CA TYR A 260 13.85 4.38 -0.11
C TYR A 260 13.19 2.99 -0.05
N VAL A 261 12.30 2.73 0.91
CA VAL A 261 11.59 1.45 0.97
C VAL A 261 10.71 1.24 -0.26
N TYR A 262 9.93 2.24 -0.68
CA TYR A 262 9.13 2.12 -1.91
C TYR A 262 10.00 1.96 -3.16
N SER A 263 11.18 2.60 -3.25
CA SER A 263 12.07 2.39 -4.39
C SER A 263 12.68 0.99 -4.41
N GLN A 264 13.00 0.40 -3.26
CA GLN A 264 13.38 -1.02 -3.19
C GLN A 264 12.21 -1.93 -3.58
N LEU A 265 11.06 -1.84 -2.90
CA LEU A 265 9.90 -2.71 -3.12
C LEU A 265 9.45 -2.73 -4.59
N MET A 266 9.41 -1.56 -5.23
CA MET A 266 8.96 -1.41 -6.62
C MET A 266 10.12 -1.47 -7.65
N LYS A 267 11.35 -1.83 -7.24
CA LYS A 267 12.57 -1.87 -8.07
C LYS A 267 12.84 -0.58 -8.87
N ILE A 268 12.58 0.59 -8.29
CA ILE A 268 12.70 1.90 -8.95
C ILE A 268 14.14 2.42 -8.85
N SER A 269 14.69 2.93 -9.96
CA SER A 269 16.04 3.50 -9.97
C SER A 269 16.09 4.85 -9.25
N PHE A 270 17.27 5.29 -8.79
CA PHE A 270 17.38 6.62 -8.17
C PHE A 270 17.10 7.75 -9.17
N GLU A 271 17.49 7.59 -10.45
CA GLU A 271 17.09 8.50 -11.52
C GLU A 271 15.55 8.59 -11.66
N ASP A 272 14.85 7.46 -11.71
CA ASP A 272 13.38 7.42 -11.83
C ASP A 272 12.71 8.02 -10.59
N LEU A 273 13.25 7.78 -9.39
CA LEU A 273 12.74 8.36 -8.14
C LEU A 273 12.84 9.89 -8.16
N VAL A 274 14.02 10.43 -8.47
CA VAL A 274 14.26 11.89 -8.61
C VAL A 274 13.37 12.48 -9.70
N PHE A 275 13.23 11.79 -10.83
CA PHE A 275 12.36 12.18 -11.94
C PHE A 275 10.88 12.23 -11.52
N ASP A 276 10.32 11.15 -10.96
CA ASP A 276 8.89 11.07 -10.65
C ASP A 276 8.50 11.95 -9.46
N MET A 277 9.37 12.13 -8.45
CA MET A 277 9.16 13.14 -7.40
C MET A 277 9.08 14.56 -8.00
N THR A 278 10.04 14.92 -8.86
CA THR A 278 10.05 16.26 -9.49
C THR A 278 8.83 16.45 -10.40
N HIS A 279 8.55 15.46 -11.23
CA HIS A 279 7.44 15.48 -12.18
C HIS A 279 6.07 15.61 -11.50
N ALA A 280 5.85 14.92 -10.37
CA ALA A 280 4.62 15.06 -9.59
C ALA A 280 4.35 16.51 -9.17
N ILE A 281 5.37 17.21 -8.68
CA ILE A 281 5.26 18.62 -8.27
C ILE A 281 4.99 19.55 -9.45
N LEU A 282 5.65 19.30 -10.59
CA LEU A 282 5.40 20.05 -11.82
C LEU A 282 3.96 19.83 -12.33
N LEU A 283 3.39 18.64 -12.17
CA LEU A 283 1.98 18.35 -12.48
C LEU A 283 1.04 19.09 -11.52
N ILE A 284 1.24 18.98 -10.21
CA ILE A 284 0.43 19.67 -9.19
C ILE A 284 0.42 21.19 -9.46
N ARG A 285 1.59 21.80 -9.67
CA ARG A 285 1.66 23.25 -9.90
C ARG A 285 1.03 23.67 -11.24
N SER A 286 1.07 22.80 -12.25
CA SER A 286 0.36 23.02 -13.51
C SER A 286 -1.16 22.96 -13.32
N GLU A 287 -1.66 22.01 -12.53
CA GLU A 287 -3.08 21.85 -12.20
C GLU A 287 -3.63 23.03 -11.39
N GLU A 288 -2.88 23.52 -10.38
CA GLU A 288 -3.22 24.76 -9.66
C GLU A 288 -3.29 25.99 -10.60
N HIS A 289 -2.40 26.05 -11.60
CA HIS A 289 -2.30 27.20 -12.50
C HIS A 289 -3.32 27.17 -13.65
N ILE A 290 -3.78 26.00 -14.08
CA ILE A 290 -4.86 25.85 -15.06
C ILE A 290 -6.20 26.08 -14.34
N ASP A 291 -7.12 26.82 -14.95
CA ASP A 291 -8.50 26.88 -14.45
C ASP A 291 -9.32 25.76 -15.07
N LEU A 292 -9.99 24.96 -14.25
CA LEU A 292 -10.71 23.76 -14.68
C LEU A 292 -12.20 24.10 -14.74
N GLU A 293 -12.84 23.87 -15.90
CA GLU A 293 -14.26 24.21 -16.16
C GLU A 293 -15.21 23.70 -15.07
N PHE A 294 -14.88 22.56 -14.46
CA PHE A 294 -15.68 21.87 -13.45
C PHE A 294 -15.20 22.07 -12.01
N LEU A 295 -14.00 22.63 -11.81
CA LEU A 295 -13.40 22.86 -10.50
C LEU A 295 -12.59 24.18 -10.52
N PRO A 296 -13.28 25.34 -10.60
CA PRO A 296 -12.63 26.63 -10.75
C PRO A 296 -11.70 26.93 -9.56
N LYS A 297 -10.60 27.64 -9.82
CA LYS A 297 -9.57 28.00 -8.81
C LYS A 297 -10.14 28.51 -7.50
N ASN A 298 -11.18 29.35 -7.58
CA ASN A 298 -11.84 29.98 -6.43
C ASN A 298 -12.59 29.00 -5.50
N ARG A 299 -12.62 27.69 -5.80
CA ARG A 299 -13.20 26.63 -4.96
C ARG A 299 -12.16 25.59 -4.49
N ARG A 300 -10.87 25.82 -4.73
CA ARG A 300 -9.79 24.86 -4.43
C ARG A 300 -8.95 25.33 -3.25
N THR A 301 -8.45 24.36 -2.48
CA THR A 301 -7.36 24.60 -1.53
C THR A 301 -6.12 25.04 -2.29
N ASP A 302 -5.50 26.15 -1.87
CA ASP A 302 -4.22 26.63 -2.39
C ASP A 302 -3.07 25.98 -1.62
N TYR A 303 -2.28 25.11 -2.28
CA TYR A 303 -1.12 24.45 -1.69
C TYR A 303 0.22 25.11 -2.10
N LYS A 304 0.17 26.19 -2.89
CA LYS A 304 1.31 26.94 -3.45
C LYS A 304 2.54 27.01 -2.56
N TRP A 305 2.37 27.41 -1.30
CA TRP A 305 3.50 27.64 -0.39
C TRP A 305 4.10 26.34 0.16
N TYR A 306 3.28 25.32 0.47
CA TYR A 306 3.79 24.00 0.87
C TYR A 306 4.50 23.32 -0.29
N LEU A 307 3.89 23.39 -1.49
CA LEU A 307 4.47 22.85 -2.72
C LEU A 307 5.80 23.52 -3.05
N GLY A 308 5.88 24.85 -2.90
CA GLY A 308 7.12 25.62 -3.05
C GLY A 308 8.18 25.28 -2.00
N VAL A 309 7.83 25.18 -0.71
CA VAL A 309 8.76 24.74 0.35
C VAL A 309 9.24 23.31 0.11
N PHE A 310 8.33 22.41 -0.27
CA PHE A 310 8.67 21.03 -0.54
C PHE A 310 9.66 20.96 -1.71
N PHE A 311 9.32 21.59 -2.84
CA PHE A 311 10.14 21.65 -4.05
C PHE A 311 11.52 22.28 -3.81
N TYR A 312 11.55 23.52 -3.32
CA TYR A 312 12.79 24.30 -3.21
C TYR A 312 13.64 23.97 -1.98
N MET A 313 13.09 23.30 -0.95
CA MET A 313 13.81 23.10 0.33
C MET A 313 13.69 21.71 0.97
N LYS A 314 12.55 20.99 0.90
CA LYS A 314 12.51 19.59 1.42
C LYS A 314 13.15 18.61 0.45
N MET A 315 12.90 18.70 -0.86
CA MET A 315 13.43 17.73 -1.86
C MET A 315 14.95 17.60 -1.81
N SER A 316 15.68 18.72 -1.75
CA SER A 316 17.15 18.69 -1.69
C SER A 316 17.65 18.01 -0.41
N LYS A 317 17.01 18.27 0.74
CA LYS A 317 17.31 17.57 2.00
C LYS A 317 16.95 16.08 1.94
N ILE A 318 15.82 15.70 1.32
CA ILE A 318 15.42 14.29 1.12
C ILE A 318 16.47 13.56 0.27
N TRP A 319 16.86 14.13 -0.88
CA TRP A 319 17.90 13.54 -1.74
C TRP A 319 19.27 13.51 -1.05
N LEU A 320 19.61 14.52 -0.23
CA LEU A 320 20.83 14.53 0.58
C LEU A 320 20.84 13.42 1.63
N MET A 321 19.69 13.10 2.22
CA MET A 321 19.54 11.94 3.11
C MET A 321 19.67 10.62 2.34
N LEU A 322 19.04 10.48 1.17
CA LEU A 322 19.17 9.28 0.33
C LEU A 322 20.63 9.02 -0.10
N VAL A 323 21.34 10.06 -0.53
CA VAL A 323 22.77 9.98 -0.91
C VAL A 323 23.66 9.66 0.31
N LYS A 324 23.39 10.22 1.50
CA LYS A 324 24.25 10.03 2.69
C LYS A 324 23.97 8.77 3.50
N LYS A 325 22.71 8.33 3.59
CA LYS A 325 22.26 7.21 4.44
C LYS A 325 22.20 5.89 3.66
N TYR A 326 21.95 5.96 2.35
CA TYR A 326 21.74 4.81 1.48
C TYR A 326 22.67 4.80 0.26
N GLU A 327 23.77 5.58 0.32
CA GLU A 327 24.88 5.62 -0.66
C GLU A 327 24.44 5.77 -2.13
N GLN A 328 23.32 6.47 -2.37
CA GLN A 328 22.78 6.63 -3.72
C GLN A 328 23.66 7.55 -4.60
N PRO A 329 23.83 7.25 -5.90
CA PRO A 329 24.74 7.99 -6.79
C PRO A 329 24.24 9.41 -7.07
N LYS A 330 25.12 10.41 -6.98
CA LYS A 330 24.75 11.82 -7.26
C LYS A 330 24.51 12.07 -8.75
N GLU A 331 25.18 11.30 -9.59
CA GLU A 331 25.15 11.36 -11.05
C GLU A 331 23.72 11.13 -11.58
N ASP A 332 22.94 10.27 -10.91
CA ASP A 332 21.55 9.98 -11.26
C ASP A 332 20.62 11.17 -11.05
N ILE A 333 20.93 12.06 -10.10
CA ILE A 333 20.22 13.34 -9.94
C ILE A 333 20.42 14.18 -11.21
N VAL A 334 21.66 14.28 -11.70
CA VAL A 334 22.01 15.04 -12.91
C VAL A 334 21.35 14.42 -14.16
N LYS A 335 21.32 13.08 -14.28
CA LYS A 335 20.58 12.38 -15.36
C LYS A 335 19.09 12.70 -15.32
N ALA A 336 18.46 12.63 -14.14
CA ALA A 336 17.05 12.92 -13.96
C ALA A 336 16.72 14.36 -14.37
N PHE A 337 17.56 15.36 -14.03
CA PHE A 337 17.36 16.73 -14.51
C PHE A 337 17.50 16.88 -16.03
N HIS A 338 18.42 16.16 -16.70
CA HIS A 338 18.46 16.13 -18.17
C HIS A 338 17.21 15.50 -18.80
N ARG A 339 16.52 14.60 -18.09
CA ARG A 339 15.23 14.02 -18.49
C ARG A 339 14.06 14.98 -18.21
N ILE A 340 14.04 15.66 -17.07
CA ILE A 340 13.07 16.72 -16.71
C ILE A 340 13.12 17.87 -17.72
N LEU A 341 14.31 18.32 -18.13
CA LEU A 341 14.48 19.40 -19.11
C LEU A 341 13.89 19.11 -20.50
N LYS A 342 13.53 17.86 -20.82
CA LYS A 342 12.79 17.52 -22.04
C LYS A 342 11.31 17.94 -21.96
N MET A 343 10.77 18.14 -20.75
CA MET A 343 9.37 18.46 -20.48
C MET A 343 9.06 19.96 -20.62
N LYS A 344 9.53 20.59 -21.71
CA LYS A 344 9.50 22.05 -21.91
C LYS A 344 8.11 22.66 -21.64
N MET A 345 7.03 22.10 -22.18
CA MET A 345 5.68 22.68 -22.02
C MET A 345 5.24 22.76 -20.55
N THR A 346 5.48 21.71 -19.76
CA THR A 346 5.15 21.70 -18.32
C THR A 346 6.01 22.71 -17.56
N LEU A 347 7.32 22.76 -17.85
CA LEU A 347 8.22 23.75 -17.24
C LEU A 347 7.85 25.19 -17.61
N ASP A 348 7.40 25.45 -18.84
CA ASP A 348 6.95 26.77 -19.29
C ASP A 348 5.69 27.22 -18.51
N ILE A 349 4.74 26.32 -18.24
CA ILE A 349 3.56 26.59 -17.40
C ILE A 349 3.97 26.87 -15.94
N VAL A 350 4.85 26.05 -15.39
CA VAL A 350 5.27 26.15 -13.97
C VAL A 350 6.13 27.39 -13.70
N ASP A 351 7.03 27.76 -14.62
CA ASP A 351 7.86 28.97 -14.49
C ASP A 351 6.99 30.25 -14.55
N LEU A 352 5.92 30.26 -15.37
CA LEU A 352 4.90 31.31 -15.32
C LEU A 352 4.14 31.30 -13.99
N ALA A 353 3.75 30.12 -13.50
CA ALA A 353 2.95 29.96 -12.28
C ALA A 353 3.64 30.39 -10.98
N TRP A 354 4.97 30.25 -10.88
CA TRP A 354 5.78 30.75 -9.74
C TRP A 354 6.47 32.10 -10.01
N ARG A 355 6.40 32.61 -11.25
CA ARG A 355 7.08 33.83 -11.73
C ARG A 355 8.61 33.77 -11.54
N ASP A 356 9.21 32.59 -11.74
CA ASP A 356 10.64 32.34 -11.58
C ASP A 356 11.10 31.24 -12.56
N CYS A 357 12.41 31.13 -12.78
CA CYS A 357 13.00 29.94 -13.41
C CYS A 357 13.15 28.86 -12.33
N SER A 358 12.17 27.96 -12.23
CA SER A 358 12.07 26.91 -11.20
C SER A 358 13.34 26.06 -11.10
N ILE A 359 13.86 25.60 -12.25
CA ILE A 359 15.09 24.81 -12.34
C ILE A 359 16.30 25.61 -11.83
N ARG A 360 16.41 26.92 -12.13
CA ARG A 360 17.52 27.76 -11.64
C ARG A 360 17.54 27.82 -10.11
N SER A 361 16.38 28.04 -9.51
CA SER A 361 16.27 28.20 -8.05
C SER A 361 16.45 26.87 -7.32
N LEU A 362 15.91 25.76 -7.83
CA LEU A 362 16.16 24.42 -7.29
C LEU A 362 17.63 23.98 -7.45
N VAL A 363 18.22 24.10 -8.64
CA VAL A 363 19.64 23.74 -8.87
C VAL A 363 20.59 24.60 -8.02
N SER A 364 20.22 25.85 -7.71
CA SER A 364 20.95 26.69 -6.75
C SER A 364 20.93 26.14 -5.33
N GLN A 365 19.81 25.56 -4.89
CA GLN A 365 19.75 24.84 -3.61
C GLN A 365 20.57 23.53 -3.67
N LEU A 366 20.51 22.76 -4.77
CA LEU A 366 21.29 21.53 -4.92
C LEU A 366 22.81 21.75 -4.91
N MET A 367 23.31 22.88 -5.42
CA MET A 367 24.71 23.28 -5.23
C MET A 367 25.03 23.60 -3.76
N THR A 368 24.09 24.26 -3.06
CA THR A 368 24.23 24.64 -1.64
C THR A 368 24.26 23.41 -0.73
N ASP A 369 23.44 22.41 -1.02
CA ASP A 369 23.40 21.12 -0.32
C ASP A 369 24.45 20.10 -0.82
N HIS A 370 25.34 20.53 -1.73
CA HIS A 370 26.45 19.74 -2.30
C HIS A 370 26.02 18.44 -3.02
N LEU A 371 24.86 18.47 -3.68
CA LEU A 371 24.32 17.38 -4.50
C LEU A 371 24.69 17.46 -5.98
N VAL A 372 24.90 18.66 -6.52
CA VAL A 372 25.25 18.89 -7.93
C VAL A 372 26.44 19.83 -8.04
N ASP A 373 27.41 19.47 -8.89
CA ASP A 373 28.64 20.24 -9.08
C ASP A 373 28.41 21.53 -9.89
N GLY A 374 29.24 22.55 -9.63
CA GLY A 374 29.14 23.89 -10.23
C GLY A 374 29.43 23.98 -11.74
N ILE A 375 29.67 22.84 -12.41
CA ILE A 375 29.75 22.70 -13.87
C ILE A 375 28.40 22.24 -14.41
N ASP A 376 27.92 21.07 -13.96
CA ASP A 376 26.62 20.52 -14.38
C ASP A 376 25.46 21.45 -14.03
N ALA A 377 25.52 22.08 -12.85
CA ALA A 377 24.55 23.08 -12.43
C ALA A 377 24.43 24.23 -13.44
N LYS A 378 25.53 24.70 -14.02
CA LYS A 378 25.51 25.73 -15.07
C LYS A 378 24.92 25.19 -16.36
N GLY A 379 25.32 23.99 -16.79
CA GLY A 379 24.79 23.34 -17.99
C GLY A 379 23.26 23.18 -17.94
N LEU A 380 22.72 22.72 -16.81
CA LEU A 380 21.27 22.60 -16.59
C LEU A 380 20.56 23.97 -16.62
N ILE A 381 21.13 24.98 -15.97
CA ILE A 381 20.56 26.34 -15.90
C ILE A 381 20.59 27.04 -17.27
N GLU A 382 21.73 27.01 -17.96
CA GLU A 382 21.91 27.60 -19.29
C GLU A 382 20.99 26.92 -20.32
N THR A 383 20.79 25.60 -20.21
CA THR A 383 19.81 24.85 -21.01
C THR A 383 18.39 25.36 -20.77
N ARG A 384 17.95 25.48 -19.51
CA ARG A 384 16.58 25.97 -19.23
C ARG A 384 16.38 27.42 -19.67
N LEU A 385 17.32 28.32 -19.37
CA LEU A 385 17.24 29.72 -19.79
C LEU A 385 17.20 29.87 -21.32
N SER A 386 17.89 28.99 -22.05
CA SER A 386 17.83 28.95 -23.52
C SER A 386 16.47 28.48 -24.04
N GLN A 387 15.81 27.52 -23.36
CA GLN A 387 14.43 27.13 -23.68
C GLN A 387 13.44 28.28 -23.41
N MET A 388 13.52 28.90 -22.23
CA MET A 388 12.62 29.98 -21.80
C MET A 388 12.64 31.18 -22.77
N LYS A 389 13.80 31.53 -23.33
CA LYS A 389 13.96 32.60 -24.33
C LYS A 389 13.16 32.38 -25.63
N THR A 390 12.67 31.17 -25.89
CA THR A 390 11.78 30.89 -27.04
C THR A 390 10.30 31.19 -26.77
N ASN A 391 9.95 31.54 -25.52
CA ASN A 391 8.59 31.86 -25.09
C ASN A 391 8.55 33.36 -24.70
N PRO A 392 7.71 34.19 -25.34
CA PRO A 392 7.78 35.65 -25.19
C PRO A 392 7.39 36.16 -23.80
N ASP A 393 6.66 35.39 -23.00
CA ASP A 393 6.29 35.79 -21.63
C ASP A 393 7.34 35.37 -20.60
N LEU A 394 8.03 34.25 -20.83
CA LEU A 394 9.19 33.83 -20.02
C LEU A 394 10.44 34.68 -20.31
N ASP A 395 10.64 35.12 -21.56
CA ASP A 395 11.72 36.05 -21.91
C ASP A 395 11.55 37.42 -21.22
N LYS A 396 10.31 37.91 -21.03
CA LYS A 396 10.03 39.09 -20.19
C LYS A 396 10.47 38.87 -18.74
N LEU A 397 10.14 37.71 -18.15
CA LEU A 397 10.55 37.36 -16.78
C LEU A 397 12.08 37.26 -16.63
N ILE A 398 12.78 36.69 -17.62
CA ILE A 398 14.26 36.64 -17.62
C ILE A 398 14.84 38.05 -17.61
N ARG A 399 14.45 38.91 -18.56
CA ARG A 399 14.94 40.30 -18.66
C ARG A 399 14.60 41.12 -17.42
N ALA A 400 13.43 40.91 -16.82
CA ALA A 400 13.03 41.53 -15.55
C ALA A 400 13.85 41.04 -14.34
N SER A 401 14.47 39.85 -14.41
CA SER A 401 15.39 39.34 -13.39
C SER A 401 16.85 39.78 -13.60
N GLU A 402 17.23 40.17 -14.81
CA GLU A 402 18.58 40.62 -15.18
C GLU A 402 18.81 42.13 -14.90
N LEU A 403 17.73 42.94 -14.87
CA LEU A 403 17.79 44.37 -14.55
C LEU A 403 18.07 44.64 -13.04
N PRO A 404 18.86 45.67 -12.67
CA PRO A 404 19.20 45.97 -11.28
C PRO A 404 17.98 46.33 -10.41
N LYS A 405 18.11 46.21 -9.09
CA LYS A 405 17.03 46.32 -8.09
C LYS A 405 16.51 47.75 -7.81
N SER A 406 16.60 48.68 -8.77
CA SER A 406 16.24 50.10 -8.57
C SER A 406 14.74 50.40 -8.59
N ASP A 407 13.94 49.53 -9.20
CA ASP A 407 12.55 49.83 -9.54
C ASP A 407 11.61 49.19 -8.53
N THR A 408 10.81 50.00 -7.84
CA THR A 408 9.93 49.59 -6.72
C THR A 408 8.73 48.75 -7.14
N ASP A 409 8.41 48.69 -8.43
CA ASP A 409 7.13 48.15 -8.94
C ASP A 409 7.21 46.68 -9.35
N ARG A 410 8.33 45.98 -9.11
CA ARG A 410 8.45 44.54 -9.42
C ARG A 410 7.74 43.71 -8.36
N THR A 411 6.65 43.04 -8.73
CA THR A 411 6.07 41.98 -7.88
C THR A 411 7.14 40.91 -7.61
N PRO A 412 7.43 40.54 -6.36
CA PRO A 412 8.41 39.52 -6.05
C PRO A 412 8.02 38.15 -6.64
N SER A 413 9.00 37.31 -6.95
CA SER A 413 8.75 35.91 -7.33
C SER A 413 8.43 35.08 -6.09
N ASP A 414 7.70 33.98 -6.27
CA ASP A 414 7.25 33.14 -5.14
C ASP A 414 8.45 32.56 -4.36
N TYR A 415 9.52 32.18 -5.06
CA TYR A 415 10.78 31.77 -4.43
C TYR A 415 11.45 32.88 -3.61
N SER A 416 11.39 34.15 -4.04
CA SER A 416 11.96 35.26 -3.27
C SER A 416 11.17 35.58 -2.00
N VAL A 417 9.84 35.40 -2.02
CA VAL A 417 8.98 35.47 -0.83
C VAL A 417 9.31 34.32 0.13
N LEU A 418 9.40 33.09 -0.38
CA LEU A 418 9.80 31.90 0.41
C LEU A 418 11.16 32.09 1.10
N LYS A 419 12.14 32.68 0.41
CA LYS A 419 13.45 32.96 1.01
C LYS A 419 13.38 34.01 2.11
N THR A 420 12.69 35.13 1.89
CA THR A 420 12.49 36.17 2.91
C THR A 420 11.71 35.62 4.12
N ALA A 421 10.75 34.73 3.88
CA ALA A 421 10.03 34.02 4.94
C ALA A 421 10.96 33.10 5.75
N GLY A 422 11.87 32.34 5.12
CA GLY A 422 12.90 31.54 5.80
C GLY A 422 13.88 32.39 6.63
N GLU A 423 14.33 33.53 6.09
CA GLU A 423 15.16 34.51 6.81
C GLU A 423 14.40 35.09 8.03
N THR A 424 13.09 35.31 7.88
CA THR A 424 12.19 35.74 8.97
C THR A 424 12.05 34.66 10.04
N VAL A 425 11.81 33.39 9.66
CA VAL A 425 11.75 32.24 10.59
C VAL A 425 13.04 32.12 11.40
N TYR A 426 14.21 32.24 10.77
CA TYR A 426 15.49 32.22 11.46
C TYR A 426 15.67 33.38 12.46
N SER A 427 15.04 34.54 12.20
CA SER A 427 14.99 35.65 13.15
C SER A 427 14.03 35.39 14.32
N LEU A 428 12.88 34.76 14.08
CA LEU A 428 11.86 34.46 15.09
C LEU A 428 12.31 33.37 16.07
N GLN A 429 13.09 32.38 15.62
CA GLN A 429 13.65 31.33 16.47
C GLN A 429 14.72 31.83 17.49
N ARG A 430 15.03 33.13 17.53
CA ARG A 430 15.93 33.71 18.54
C ARG A 430 15.15 34.13 19.79
N PRO A 431 15.44 33.57 20.99
CA PRO A 431 14.64 33.81 22.21
C PRO A 431 14.67 35.25 22.74
N GLN A 432 15.53 36.12 22.17
CA GLN A 432 15.59 37.55 22.51
C GLN A 432 14.59 38.42 21.72
N ASN A 433 14.01 37.91 20.63
CA ASN A 433 13.12 38.70 19.75
C ASN A 433 11.65 38.69 20.19
N LEU A 434 11.24 37.71 20.99
CA LEU A 434 9.89 37.58 21.57
C LEU A 434 9.83 38.01 23.04
N LEU A 435 10.78 38.86 23.46
CA LEU A 435 10.67 39.62 24.72
C LEU A 435 9.49 40.60 24.64
N GLN A 436 8.84 40.83 25.78
CA GLN A 436 7.51 41.44 25.88
C GLN A 436 7.38 42.81 25.19
N GLU A 437 8.46 43.58 25.06
CA GLU A 437 8.47 44.93 24.47
C GLU A 437 8.22 44.99 22.94
N LYS A 438 8.19 43.85 22.21
CA LYS A 438 8.05 43.85 20.74
C LYS A 438 6.95 42.95 20.18
N VAL A 439 6.26 42.17 21.02
CA VAL A 439 5.30 41.14 20.60
C VAL A 439 4.20 41.70 19.69
N MET A 440 3.58 42.84 20.04
CA MET A 440 2.52 43.44 19.23
C MET A 440 3.01 43.83 17.81
N VAL A 441 4.18 44.47 17.69
CA VAL A 441 4.75 44.87 16.39
C VAL A 441 5.03 43.65 15.51
N THR A 442 5.53 42.57 16.10
CA THR A 442 5.73 41.29 15.40
C THR A 442 4.41 40.69 14.92
N LEU A 443 3.38 40.61 15.77
CA LEU A 443 2.05 40.11 15.38
C LEU A 443 1.39 40.97 14.28
N HIS A 444 1.46 42.31 14.41
CA HIS A 444 0.95 43.25 13.42
C HIS A 444 1.59 43.01 12.04
N SER A 445 2.93 42.91 11.99
CA SER A 445 3.67 42.64 10.76
C SER A 445 3.32 41.30 10.09
N MET A 446 2.86 40.31 10.86
CA MET A 446 2.42 39.01 10.36
C MET A 446 1.01 39.04 9.75
N VAL A 447 0.12 39.89 10.28
CA VAL A 447 -1.20 40.15 9.69
C VAL A 447 -1.06 41.02 8.44
N GLU A 448 -0.19 42.04 8.46
CA GLU A 448 0.16 42.83 7.27
C GLU A 448 0.86 42.03 6.17
N ALA A 449 1.61 40.98 6.52
CA ALA A 449 2.24 40.09 5.55
C ALA A 449 1.24 39.32 4.67
N GLY A 450 -0.05 39.25 5.04
CA GLY A 450 -1.08 38.65 4.19
C GLY A 450 -0.77 37.19 3.85
N THR A 451 -0.79 36.87 2.55
CA THR A 451 -0.42 35.54 2.04
C THR A 451 1.05 35.17 2.24
N ALA A 452 1.95 36.12 2.56
CA ALA A 452 3.34 35.80 2.92
C ALA A 452 3.46 35.24 4.35
N PHE A 453 2.44 35.39 5.20
CA PHE A 453 2.37 34.66 6.48
C PHE A 453 2.30 33.15 6.25
N ASP A 454 1.52 32.71 5.26
CA ASP A 454 1.38 31.29 4.92
C ASP A 454 2.74 30.70 4.47
N ALA A 455 3.59 31.50 3.81
CA ALA A 455 4.97 31.15 3.48
C ALA A 455 5.90 31.05 4.72
N ILE A 456 5.68 31.82 5.78
CA ILE A 456 6.43 31.73 7.05
C ILE A 456 6.08 30.41 7.75
N ILE A 457 4.80 30.08 7.88
CA ILE A 457 4.37 28.84 8.52
C ILE A 457 4.76 27.62 7.68
N ALA A 458 4.67 27.68 6.34
CA ALA A 458 5.19 26.63 5.47
C ALA A 458 6.70 26.37 5.70
N ASN A 459 7.52 27.41 5.88
CA ASN A 459 8.95 27.25 6.21
C ASN A 459 9.17 26.56 7.58
N LEU A 460 8.31 26.76 8.57
CA LEU A 460 8.42 26.07 9.88
C LEU A 460 8.23 24.55 9.78
N THR A 461 7.54 24.06 8.75
CA THR A 461 7.38 22.60 8.49
C THR A 461 8.69 21.90 8.10
N ILE A 462 9.72 22.65 7.69
CA ILE A 462 11.03 22.11 7.27
C ILE A 462 11.76 21.47 8.46
N ASP A 463 11.72 22.13 9.61
CA ASP A 463 12.38 21.71 10.85
C ASP A 463 11.39 21.05 11.85
N ASN A 464 10.14 20.84 11.43
CA ASN A 464 8.99 20.45 12.26
C ASN A 464 8.74 21.34 13.50
N LYS A 465 9.07 22.65 13.42
CA LYS A 465 8.91 23.63 14.52
C LYS A 465 7.57 24.39 14.46
N MET A 466 6.62 23.91 13.67
CA MET A 466 5.33 24.60 13.50
C MET A 466 4.51 24.56 14.79
N THR A 467 4.46 23.41 15.47
CA THR A 467 3.67 23.19 16.69
C THR A 467 4.21 23.99 17.87
N ASP A 468 5.53 24.09 18.02
CA ASP A 468 6.21 24.96 18.99
C ASP A 468 5.82 26.44 18.81
N TYR A 469 5.74 26.86 17.55
CA TYR A 469 5.40 28.24 17.19
C TYR A 469 3.91 28.54 17.39
N THR A 470 3.01 27.61 17.08
CA THR A 470 1.58 27.78 17.37
C THR A 470 1.28 27.78 18.86
N HIS A 471 1.93 26.90 19.64
CA HIS A 471 1.89 26.90 21.11
C HIS A 471 2.40 28.23 21.69
N LEU A 472 3.44 28.82 21.11
CA LEU A 472 3.90 30.16 21.52
C LEU A 472 2.84 31.24 21.27
N ILE A 473 2.17 31.26 20.11
CA ILE A 473 1.09 32.21 19.85
C ILE A 473 -0.12 31.95 20.75
N ALA A 474 -0.47 30.68 21.02
CA ALA A 474 -1.53 30.32 21.96
C ALA A 474 -1.24 30.81 23.39
N ASN A 475 0.01 30.68 23.86
CA ASN A 475 0.47 31.24 25.13
C ASN A 475 0.42 32.78 25.17
N ILE A 476 0.72 33.46 24.06
CA ILE A 476 0.59 34.92 23.96
C ILE A 476 -0.89 35.32 24.01
N ASN A 477 -1.76 34.58 23.32
CA ASN A 477 -3.20 34.81 23.37
C ASN A 477 -3.75 34.63 24.79
N LEU A 478 -3.46 33.50 25.47
CA LEU A 478 -3.83 33.23 26.86
C LEU A 478 -3.43 34.38 27.79
N LYS A 479 -2.18 34.83 27.71
CA LYS A 479 -1.66 35.91 28.56
C LYS A 479 -2.29 37.28 28.25
N ALA A 480 -2.84 37.48 27.06
CA ALA A 480 -3.59 38.69 26.70
C ALA A 480 -5.07 38.65 27.17
N GLN A 481 -5.60 37.48 27.55
CA GLN A 481 -6.97 37.37 28.10
C GLN A 481 -7.04 38.00 29.50
N SER A 482 -6.06 37.70 30.36
CA SER A 482 -6.00 38.18 31.75
C SER A 482 -5.89 39.72 31.88
N PRO A 483 -6.84 40.41 32.57
CA PRO A 483 -6.75 41.86 32.78
C PRO A 483 -5.65 42.26 33.78
N ASN A 484 -5.12 41.31 34.55
CA ASN A 484 -4.05 41.55 35.54
C ASN A 484 -2.65 41.70 34.93
N ILE A 485 -2.48 41.42 33.63
CA ILE A 485 -1.17 41.49 32.96
C ILE A 485 -1.06 42.81 32.20
N ASN A 486 -0.12 43.66 32.63
CA ASN A 486 0.13 44.99 32.06
C ASN A 486 0.87 44.91 30.71
N MET A 487 0.23 44.32 29.69
CA MET A 487 0.68 44.41 28.29
C MET A 487 0.25 45.75 27.68
N VAL A 488 1.18 46.41 27.00
CA VAL A 488 0.84 47.48 26.05
C VAL A 488 -0.04 46.86 24.95
N ASP A 489 -1.18 47.50 24.67
CA ASP A 489 -2.15 47.08 23.66
C ASP A 489 -2.63 45.62 23.81
N ARG A 490 -2.99 45.22 25.05
CA ARG A 490 -3.55 43.90 25.41
C ARG A 490 -4.64 43.43 24.43
N VAL A 491 -5.60 44.29 24.12
CA VAL A 491 -6.74 44.00 23.23
C VAL A 491 -6.27 43.66 21.80
N GLN A 492 -5.34 44.44 21.24
CA GLN A 492 -4.78 44.19 19.90
C GLN A 492 -3.88 42.95 19.89
N THR A 493 -3.15 42.70 20.96
CA THR A 493 -2.31 41.50 21.13
C THR A 493 -3.17 40.23 21.17
N PHE A 494 -4.31 40.26 21.87
CA PHE A 494 -5.31 39.19 21.81
C PHE A 494 -5.89 39.03 20.41
N ASP A 495 -6.37 40.12 19.80
CA ASP A 495 -7.02 40.09 18.48
C ASP A 495 -6.10 39.51 17.40
N PHE A 496 -4.89 40.07 17.22
CA PHE A 496 -3.94 39.58 16.23
C PHE A 496 -3.51 38.13 16.48
N SER A 497 -3.25 37.73 17.73
CA SER A 497 -2.91 36.33 18.03
C SER A 497 -4.06 35.36 17.70
N PHE A 498 -5.31 35.76 17.96
CA PHE A 498 -6.51 34.98 17.57
C PHE A 498 -6.68 34.91 16.04
N LEU A 499 -6.42 36.01 15.32
CA LEU A 499 -6.42 36.02 13.85
C LEU A 499 -5.37 35.05 13.27
N LEU A 500 -4.13 35.08 13.78
CA LEU A 500 -3.06 34.18 13.32
C LEU A 500 -3.41 32.72 13.62
N LEU A 501 -3.85 32.41 14.84
CA LEU A 501 -4.25 31.05 15.24
C LEU A 501 -5.41 30.54 14.40
N THR A 502 -6.36 31.39 14.03
CA THR A 502 -7.48 31.02 13.16
C THR A 502 -7.08 30.84 11.69
N ARG A 503 -6.17 31.66 11.15
CA ARG A 503 -5.62 31.41 9.81
C ARG A 503 -4.92 30.05 9.78
N ILE A 504 -4.20 29.70 10.86
CA ILE A 504 -3.56 28.40 10.98
C ILE A 504 -4.58 27.26 11.11
N SER A 505 -5.56 27.36 12.02
CA SER A 505 -6.58 26.31 12.18
C SER A 505 -7.47 26.11 10.95
N ILE A 506 -7.55 27.09 10.03
CA ILE A 506 -8.30 27.00 8.76
C ILE A 506 -7.43 26.58 7.57
N ARG A 507 -6.17 26.99 7.47
CA ARG A 507 -5.28 26.61 6.35
C ARG A 507 -4.52 25.29 6.55
N TRP A 508 -4.53 24.72 7.77
CA TRP A 508 -3.94 23.41 8.11
C TRP A 508 -4.97 22.48 8.78
N PRO A 509 -5.81 21.74 8.03
CA PRO A 509 -6.81 20.83 8.60
C PRO A 509 -6.22 19.59 9.28
N SER A 510 -5.08 19.08 8.78
CA SER A 510 -4.43 17.85 9.26
C SER A 510 -3.64 18.02 10.57
N VAL A 511 -3.77 19.17 11.25
CA VAL A 511 -3.13 19.45 12.56
C VAL A 511 -4.21 19.51 13.63
N PRO A 512 -4.27 18.55 14.57
CA PRO A 512 -5.23 18.58 15.67
C PRO A 512 -5.11 19.87 16.49
N ILE A 513 -6.25 20.46 16.88
CA ILE A 513 -6.30 21.73 17.62
C ILE A 513 -5.57 21.63 18.98
N LYS A 514 -5.58 20.46 19.62
CA LYS A 514 -4.77 20.14 20.79
C LYS A 514 -3.26 20.26 20.54
N LEU A 515 -2.77 19.69 19.43
CA LEU A 515 -1.36 19.77 19.04
C LEU A 515 -0.94 21.20 18.66
N LEU A 516 -1.84 21.94 17.98
CA LEU A 516 -1.67 23.35 17.64
C LEU A 516 -1.49 24.21 18.90
N VAL A 517 -2.27 23.94 19.95
CA VAL A 517 -2.24 24.72 21.20
C VAL A 517 -1.12 24.29 22.17
N ASN A 518 -0.81 22.99 22.29
CA ASN A 518 0.09 22.46 23.33
C ASN A 518 1.55 22.22 22.88
N SER A 519 1.87 22.23 21.58
CA SER A 519 3.13 21.74 20.97
C SER A 519 3.36 20.22 21.13
N THR A 520 3.14 19.68 22.33
CA THR A 520 3.28 18.27 22.69
C THR A 520 1.92 17.65 23.05
N ALA A 521 1.87 16.35 23.29
CA ALA A 521 0.63 15.65 23.67
C ALA A 521 0.19 15.86 25.14
N THR A 522 0.99 16.58 25.94
CA THR A 522 0.63 16.91 27.33
C THR A 522 -0.34 18.09 27.40
N THR A 523 -1.27 18.06 28.36
CA THR A 523 -2.27 19.13 28.57
C THR A 523 -1.61 20.39 29.13
N THR A 524 -1.88 21.57 28.55
CA THR A 524 -1.33 22.85 29.01
C THR A 524 -2.39 23.81 29.56
N GLU A 525 -1.94 24.89 30.20
CA GLU A 525 -2.78 26.03 30.60
C GLU A 525 -3.57 26.61 29.39
N ALA A 526 -3.01 26.54 28.18
CA ALA A 526 -3.66 27.05 26.97
C ALA A 526 -4.77 26.15 26.41
N GLU A 527 -4.76 24.85 26.75
CA GLU A 527 -5.87 23.92 26.47
C GLU A 527 -6.98 24.03 27.51
N THR A 528 -6.62 24.21 28.78
CA THR A 528 -7.57 24.23 29.91
C THR A 528 -8.26 25.59 30.10
N GLU A 529 -7.49 26.68 30.12
CA GLU A 529 -8.02 28.03 30.37
C GLU A 529 -8.15 28.89 29.11
N GLY A 530 -7.58 28.46 27.97
CA GLY A 530 -7.51 29.27 26.76
C GLY A 530 -8.83 29.37 25.98
N ILE A 531 -9.41 30.58 25.95
CA ILE A 531 -10.67 30.86 25.21
C ILE A 531 -10.59 30.44 23.73
N PHE A 532 -9.44 30.59 23.06
CA PHE A 532 -9.28 30.14 21.68
C PHE A 532 -9.55 28.63 21.54
N TYR A 533 -9.04 27.79 22.46
CA TYR A 533 -9.28 26.35 22.44
C TYR A 533 -10.75 26.01 22.77
N GLN A 534 -11.33 26.67 23.78
CA GLN A 534 -12.74 26.50 24.15
C GLN A 534 -13.71 26.95 23.05
N TRP A 535 -13.35 27.97 22.26
CA TRP A 535 -14.10 28.41 21.09
C TRP A 535 -13.91 27.45 19.91
N ALA A 536 -12.67 27.02 19.65
CA ALA A 536 -12.31 26.10 18.59
C ALA A 536 -13.07 24.77 18.68
N THR A 537 -13.11 24.17 19.87
CA THR A 537 -13.79 22.90 20.15
C THR A 537 -15.31 22.97 19.98
N ARG A 538 -15.93 24.13 20.28
CA ARG A 538 -17.39 24.31 20.18
C ARG A 538 -17.87 24.73 18.78
N PHE A 539 -17.13 25.61 18.11
CA PHE A 539 -17.62 26.34 16.92
C PHE A 539 -16.72 26.27 15.67
N MET A 540 -15.54 25.64 15.70
CA MET A 540 -14.85 25.26 14.47
C MET A 540 -15.17 23.80 14.11
N LYS A 541 -15.85 23.58 12.98
CA LYS A 541 -16.29 22.26 12.46
C LYS A 541 -15.21 21.18 12.29
N ARG A 542 -13.94 21.49 12.56
CA ARG A 542 -12.81 20.56 12.48
C ARG A 542 -12.63 19.69 13.71
N VAL A 543 -13.18 20.09 14.85
CA VAL A 543 -13.23 19.20 16.02
C VAL A 543 -14.38 18.23 15.82
N ARG A 544 -14.04 16.94 15.73
CA ARG A 544 -15.01 15.83 15.66
C ARG A 544 -15.82 15.86 16.95
N LYS A 545 -17.03 16.42 16.91
CA LYS A 545 -17.96 16.34 18.03
C LYS A 545 -18.28 14.86 18.24
N VAL A 546 -17.75 14.29 19.31
CA VAL A 546 -18.06 12.93 19.72
C VAL A 546 -19.57 12.90 19.95
N LYS A 547 -20.30 12.20 19.08
CA LYS A 547 -21.71 11.88 19.33
C LYS A 547 -21.75 10.97 20.56
N THR A 548 -21.92 11.54 21.75
CA THR A 548 -22.39 10.83 22.94
C THR A 548 -23.86 10.44 22.73
N LYS A 549 -24.08 9.47 21.81
CA LYS A 549 -25.39 9.07 21.29
C LYS A 549 -26.38 8.83 22.43
N THR A 550 -27.42 9.66 22.50
CA THR A 550 -28.57 9.48 23.39
C THR A 550 -29.29 8.17 23.07
N SER A 551 -30.20 7.74 23.96
CA SER A 551 -31.03 6.55 23.74
C SER A 551 -31.87 6.63 22.46
N ASP A 552 -32.23 7.86 22.07
CA ASP A 552 -33.30 8.10 21.11
C ASP A 552 -32.72 8.18 19.69
N GLU A 553 -31.57 8.85 19.52
CA GLU A 553 -30.79 8.79 18.26
C GLU A 553 -30.42 7.34 17.90
N LYS A 554 -30.22 6.44 18.87
CA LYS A 554 -29.93 5.01 18.62
C LYS A 554 -31.12 4.22 18.07
N ASN A 555 -32.34 4.70 18.24
CA ASN A 555 -33.53 4.08 17.65
C ASN A 555 -33.81 4.67 16.25
N GLU A 556 -33.58 5.98 16.06
CA GLU A 556 -33.67 6.61 14.73
C GLU A 556 -32.56 6.13 13.79
N GLU A 557 -31.29 6.08 14.21
CA GLU A 557 -30.19 5.51 13.40
C GLU A 557 -30.38 4.00 13.15
N LYS A 558 -31.08 3.26 14.03
CA LYS A 558 -31.43 1.86 13.78
C LYS A 558 -32.46 1.70 12.67
N ASN A 559 -33.55 2.47 12.75
CA ASN A 559 -34.58 2.44 11.70
C ASN A 559 -33.99 2.92 10.37
N GLU A 560 -33.20 4.01 10.37
CA GLU A 560 -32.50 4.46 9.16
C GLU A 560 -31.43 3.46 8.65
N GLU A 561 -30.78 2.67 9.51
CA GLU A 561 -29.89 1.59 9.07
C GLU A 561 -30.64 0.37 8.52
N GLU A 562 -31.82 0.05 9.06
CA GLU A 562 -32.67 -1.04 8.56
C GLU A 562 -33.32 -0.62 7.23
N ASP A 563 -33.86 0.59 7.11
CA ASP A 563 -34.36 1.19 5.85
C ASP A 563 -33.27 1.24 4.77
N LYS A 564 -32.06 1.73 5.07
CA LYS A 564 -30.95 1.78 4.10
C LYS A 564 -30.45 0.38 3.70
N LYS A 565 -30.50 -0.60 4.60
CA LYS A 565 -30.17 -1.99 4.25
C LYS A 565 -31.26 -2.63 3.41
N GLU A 566 -32.53 -2.27 3.56
CA GLU A 566 -33.56 -2.66 2.59
C GLU A 566 -33.36 -1.96 1.24
N GLU A 567 -33.02 -0.67 1.20
CA GLU A 567 -32.71 0.04 -0.05
C GLU A 567 -31.49 -0.56 -0.79
N GLU A 568 -30.35 -0.82 -0.12
CA GLU A 568 -29.19 -1.49 -0.73
C GLU A 568 -29.54 -2.91 -1.21
N ASN A 569 -30.28 -3.70 -0.43
CA ASN A 569 -30.70 -5.04 -0.86
C ASN A 569 -31.70 -5.02 -2.02
N VAL A 570 -32.48 -3.94 -2.19
CA VAL A 570 -33.37 -3.73 -3.33
C VAL A 570 -32.59 -3.27 -4.56
N GLU A 571 -31.60 -2.39 -4.41
CA GLU A 571 -30.76 -1.93 -5.52
C GLU A 571 -29.83 -3.05 -6.04
N ILE A 572 -29.24 -3.86 -5.15
CA ILE A 572 -28.47 -5.06 -5.51
C ILE A 572 -29.34 -6.06 -6.30
N LYS A 573 -30.55 -6.36 -5.83
CA LYS A 573 -31.48 -7.23 -6.56
C LYS A 573 -31.88 -6.66 -7.93
N GLN A 574 -32.00 -5.34 -8.06
CA GLN A 574 -32.25 -4.71 -9.35
C GLN A 574 -31.04 -4.76 -10.29
N GLU A 575 -29.80 -4.67 -9.81
CA GLU A 575 -28.62 -4.98 -10.64
C GLU A 575 -28.58 -6.48 -11.01
N GLU A 576 -28.89 -7.40 -10.10
CA GLU A 576 -28.92 -8.85 -10.36
C GLU A 576 -29.99 -9.25 -11.40
N GLU A 577 -31.25 -8.85 -11.22
CA GLU A 577 -32.33 -9.09 -12.20
C GLU A 577 -32.00 -8.49 -13.57
N LYS A 578 -31.37 -7.31 -13.59
CA LYS A 578 -30.98 -6.63 -14.84
C LYS A 578 -29.85 -7.37 -15.54
N ASN A 579 -28.80 -7.77 -14.82
CA ASN A 579 -27.70 -8.59 -15.33
C ASN A 579 -28.22 -9.94 -15.87
N GLU A 580 -29.16 -10.58 -15.16
CA GLU A 580 -29.79 -11.82 -15.62
C GLU A 580 -30.63 -11.59 -16.89
N SER A 581 -31.32 -10.43 -17.00
CA SER A 581 -32.07 -10.05 -18.20
C SER A 581 -31.19 -9.70 -19.41
N GLU A 582 -29.97 -9.23 -19.19
CA GLU A 582 -28.99 -8.95 -20.25
C GLU A 582 -28.29 -10.25 -20.69
N LYS A 583 -27.97 -11.14 -19.75
CA LYS A 583 -27.44 -12.49 -20.05
C LYS A 583 -28.45 -13.34 -20.83
N LYS A 584 -29.72 -13.33 -20.45
CA LYS A 584 -30.81 -13.99 -21.21
C LYS A 584 -30.95 -13.45 -22.63
N LYS A 585 -30.68 -12.16 -22.88
CA LYS A 585 -30.68 -11.57 -24.24
C LYS A 585 -29.46 -12.00 -25.06
N GLU A 586 -28.26 -11.99 -24.47
CA GLU A 586 -27.08 -12.52 -25.18
C GLU A 586 -27.27 -13.99 -25.56
N ASP A 587 -27.84 -14.80 -24.65
CA ASP A 587 -28.05 -16.23 -24.91
C ASP A 587 -29.18 -16.44 -25.94
N GLU A 588 -30.24 -15.63 -25.90
CA GLU A 588 -31.24 -15.53 -26.98
C GLU A 588 -30.69 -15.06 -28.33
N GLU A 589 -29.64 -14.23 -28.37
CA GLU A 589 -28.96 -13.81 -29.61
C GLU A 589 -28.01 -14.90 -30.11
N LYS A 590 -27.35 -15.64 -29.21
CA LYS A 590 -26.53 -16.82 -29.54
C LYS A 590 -27.37 -17.97 -30.10
N GLU A 591 -28.55 -18.24 -29.55
CA GLU A 591 -29.49 -19.23 -30.11
C GLU A 591 -29.97 -18.82 -31.51
N LYS A 592 -30.32 -17.55 -31.74
CA LYS A 592 -30.68 -17.04 -33.08
C LYS A 592 -29.51 -17.12 -34.07
N GLU A 593 -28.29 -16.81 -33.63
CA GLU A 593 -27.05 -17.02 -34.41
C GLU A 593 -26.75 -18.50 -34.72
N ILE A 594 -27.36 -19.46 -34.01
CA ILE A 594 -27.23 -20.89 -34.26
C ILE A 594 -28.33 -21.35 -35.22
N ASP A 595 -29.59 -20.95 -34.99
CA ASP A 595 -30.72 -21.25 -35.90
C ASP A 595 -30.50 -20.67 -37.31
N ASP A 596 -30.02 -19.43 -37.43
CA ASP A 596 -29.69 -18.83 -38.74
C ASP A 596 -28.55 -19.58 -39.47
N LYS A 597 -27.66 -20.27 -38.74
CA LYS A 597 -26.59 -21.12 -39.31
C LYS A 597 -27.07 -22.54 -39.63
N ILE A 598 -28.17 -23.00 -39.04
CA ILE A 598 -28.79 -24.31 -39.34
C ILE A 598 -29.80 -24.18 -40.50
N GLY A 599 -30.60 -23.11 -40.53
CA GLY A 599 -31.57 -22.84 -41.60
C GLY A 599 -30.95 -22.54 -42.98
N GLY A 600 -29.67 -22.18 -43.03
CA GLY A 600 -28.96 -21.80 -44.26
C GLY A 600 -28.60 -22.93 -45.24
N LEU A 601 -29.02 -24.18 -44.99
CA LEU A 601 -28.63 -25.35 -45.81
C LEU A 601 -29.77 -26.03 -46.58
N GLU A 602 -31.02 -25.60 -46.45
CA GLU A 602 -32.13 -26.07 -47.30
C GLU A 602 -32.59 -24.99 -48.30
N ASN A 603 -33.02 -25.43 -49.48
CA ASN A 603 -33.60 -24.62 -50.57
C ASN A 603 -32.66 -23.68 -51.33
N LYS A 604 -31.88 -24.25 -52.26
CA LYS A 604 -31.70 -23.63 -53.58
C LYS A 604 -32.81 -24.12 -54.50
N GLU A 605 -33.71 -23.26 -54.95
CA GLU A 605 -34.31 -23.38 -56.30
C GLU A 605 -35.07 -22.10 -56.74
N GLU A 606 -35.02 -21.86 -58.06
CA GLU A 606 -35.91 -21.08 -58.93
C GLU A 606 -36.08 -19.53 -58.82
N GLU A 607 -35.97 -18.92 -60.01
CA GLU A 607 -36.72 -17.77 -60.61
C GLU A 607 -37.04 -16.47 -59.82
N THR A 608 -37.06 -15.25 -60.38
CA THR A 608 -36.48 -14.46 -61.50
C THR A 608 -37.29 -13.14 -61.55
N VAL A 609 -36.80 -12.07 -62.21
CA VAL A 609 -37.47 -10.74 -62.38
C VAL A 609 -37.56 -9.97 -61.04
N GLY A 610 -37.41 -8.65 -60.90
CA GLY A 610 -37.45 -7.45 -61.76
C GLY A 610 -38.35 -6.42 -61.02
N GLU A 611 -38.15 -5.10 -61.04
CA GLU A 611 -37.46 -4.21 -61.97
C GLU A 611 -36.97 -2.90 -61.27
N GLN A 612 -36.24 -2.04 -61.99
CA GLN A 612 -36.41 -0.56 -62.13
C GLN A 612 -36.83 0.30 -60.88
N LYS A 613 -36.25 1.49 -60.58
CA LYS A 613 -35.35 2.38 -61.37
C LYS A 613 -34.86 3.62 -60.58
N ASN A 614 -34.12 4.47 -61.31
CA ASN A 614 -33.86 5.92 -61.10
C ASN A 614 -32.81 6.27 -60.02
N GLU A 615 -31.62 6.77 -60.41
CA GLU A 615 -31.27 8.13 -60.93
C GLU A 615 -30.87 9.06 -59.76
N GLU A 616 -29.73 9.77 -59.76
CA GLU A 616 -28.67 9.88 -60.77
C GLU A 616 -27.32 10.37 -60.18
N ASN A 617 -26.23 10.20 -60.95
CA ASN A 617 -25.08 11.12 -61.22
C ASN A 617 -24.85 12.37 -60.32
N MET A 618 -23.63 12.88 -60.05
CA MET A 618 -22.22 12.61 -60.45
C MET A 618 -21.30 13.35 -59.42
N GLU A 619 -19.97 13.51 -59.46
CA GLU A 619 -18.83 13.29 -60.40
C GLU A 619 -17.60 12.93 -59.49
N ILE A 620 -16.84 11.85 -59.70
CA ILE A 620 -15.56 11.74 -60.47
C ILE A 620 -14.37 12.57 -59.94
N GLY A 621 -13.22 11.90 -59.73
CA GLY A 621 -11.95 12.49 -59.28
C GLY A 621 -11.10 11.51 -58.46
N GLU A 622 -10.60 10.40 -59.00
CA GLU A 622 -9.30 10.30 -59.70
C GLU A 622 -8.07 10.64 -58.80
N LYS A 623 -7.01 9.80 -58.65
CA LYS A 623 -6.72 8.44 -59.20
C LYS A 623 -5.41 7.87 -58.59
N LYS A 624 -5.04 6.63 -58.99
CA LYS A 624 -3.68 5.98 -58.97
C LYS A 624 -3.20 5.42 -57.61
N GLU A 625 -2.92 4.10 -57.51
CA GLU A 625 -1.65 3.34 -57.79
C GLU A 625 -0.59 3.56 -56.68
N GLU A 626 0.18 2.59 -56.15
CA GLU A 626 0.38 1.12 -56.35
C GLU A 626 1.12 0.54 -55.09
N LYS A 627 1.43 -0.75 -54.85
CA LYS A 627 1.43 -2.01 -55.62
C LYS A 627 1.35 -3.28 -54.70
N GLU A 628 1.35 -4.45 -55.36
CA GLU A 628 1.99 -5.78 -55.08
C GLU A 628 2.99 -5.94 -53.90
N GLU A 629 3.31 -7.15 -53.37
CA GLU A 629 3.37 -8.52 -53.99
C GLU A 629 2.65 -9.66 -53.21
N LYS A 630 2.63 -10.86 -53.82
CA LYS A 630 2.25 -12.20 -53.29
C LYS A 630 3.49 -12.92 -52.68
N THR A 631 3.53 -14.16 -52.15
CA THR A 631 2.88 -15.47 -52.40
C THR A 631 2.77 -16.33 -51.10
N GLU A 632 1.89 -17.34 -50.89
CA GLU A 632 1.27 -18.43 -51.71
C GLU A 632 2.09 -19.77 -51.69
N GLU A 633 1.72 -20.72 -50.81
CA GLU A 633 1.93 -22.21 -50.78
C GLU A 633 1.33 -22.71 -49.41
N ALA A 634 0.47 -23.73 -49.21
CA ALA A 634 0.13 -25.02 -49.87
C ALA A 634 1.12 -26.18 -49.50
N GLU A 635 0.74 -27.42 -49.17
CA GLU A 635 -0.54 -28.19 -49.23
C GLU A 635 -0.47 -29.50 -48.38
N LYS A 636 -1.56 -30.33 -48.34
CA LYS A 636 -1.66 -31.78 -47.94
C LYS A 636 -1.78 -32.13 -46.43
N THR A 637 -2.88 -32.71 -45.90
CA THR A 637 -3.52 -34.08 -46.00
C THR A 637 -2.81 -35.17 -45.15
N GLU A 638 -3.44 -36.20 -44.55
CA GLU A 638 -4.63 -36.99 -44.96
C GLU A 638 -5.34 -37.81 -43.82
N ASN A 639 -6.65 -38.07 -44.02
CA ASN A 639 -7.69 -38.96 -43.40
C ASN A 639 -7.45 -40.00 -42.27
N LEU A 640 -8.52 -40.19 -41.45
CA LEU A 640 -9.33 -41.43 -41.16
C LEU A 640 -10.23 -41.13 -39.91
N GLU A 641 -11.57 -41.27 -39.86
CA GLU A 641 -12.47 -42.46 -40.00
C GLU A 641 -12.23 -43.56 -38.93
N GLU A 642 -13.22 -44.18 -38.26
CA GLU A 642 -14.69 -44.25 -38.46
C GLU A 642 -15.45 -44.72 -37.17
N LYS A 643 -16.80 -44.82 -37.26
CA LYS A 643 -17.82 -45.44 -36.35
C LYS A 643 -18.49 -44.53 -35.30
N LYS A 644 -19.82 -44.47 -35.10
CA LYS A 644 -20.97 -45.44 -35.16
C LYS A 644 -21.09 -46.36 -33.93
N GLU A 645 -22.26 -46.64 -33.34
CA GLU A 645 -23.65 -46.25 -33.67
C GLU A 645 -24.60 -46.28 -32.45
N GLU A 646 -25.89 -46.01 -32.70
CA GLU A 646 -27.03 -45.77 -31.79
C GLU A 646 -27.43 -46.90 -30.82
N GLU A 647 -28.07 -46.54 -29.70
CA GLU A 647 -29.44 -46.97 -29.28
C GLU A 647 -29.87 -46.03 -28.11
N ILE A 648 -30.92 -45.19 -28.15
CA ILE A 648 -32.37 -45.30 -28.49
C ILE A 648 -33.27 -45.43 -27.24
N LYS A 649 -33.90 -44.29 -26.88
CA LYS A 649 -35.25 -44.14 -26.26
C LYS A 649 -35.42 -44.57 -24.77
N MET A 650 -36.41 -44.09 -24.00
CA MET A 650 -37.62 -43.28 -24.30
C MET A 650 -38.15 -42.55 -23.03
N GLU A 651 -38.91 -41.45 -23.22
CA GLU A 651 -40.16 -41.04 -22.49
C GLU A 651 -40.26 -41.07 -20.93
N GLU A 652 -40.93 -40.14 -20.22
CA GLU A 652 -41.55 -38.85 -20.59
C GLU A 652 -41.80 -37.97 -19.33
N GLU A 653 -42.50 -36.85 -19.48
CA GLU A 653 -42.74 -35.77 -18.50
C GLU A 653 -43.54 -36.17 -17.24
N THR A 654 -43.37 -35.43 -16.13
CA THR A 654 -44.48 -34.62 -15.55
C THR A 654 -44.03 -33.66 -14.42
N LYS A 655 -44.49 -32.40 -14.52
CA LYS A 655 -44.69 -31.42 -13.42
C LYS A 655 -46.21 -31.35 -13.11
N PRO A 656 -46.72 -30.54 -12.15
CA PRO A 656 -46.13 -29.96 -10.92
C PRO A 656 -47.01 -30.24 -9.66
N LYS A 657 -46.63 -29.75 -8.46
CA LYS A 657 -47.38 -28.69 -7.71
C LYS A 657 -46.88 -28.45 -6.27
N GLU A 658 -47.26 -27.27 -5.75
CA GLU A 658 -47.11 -26.83 -4.36
C GLU A 658 -48.23 -27.40 -3.46
N GLU A 659 -47.98 -27.53 -2.15
CA GLU A 659 -48.78 -26.86 -1.11
C GLU A 659 -48.05 -26.89 0.25
N LYS A 660 -48.58 -26.16 1.24
CA LYS A 660 -48.01 -26.00 2.59
C LYS A 660 -48.75 -26.86 3.60
N GLU A 661 -48.09 -27.29 4.68
CA GLU A 661 -48.74 -27.39 5.99
C GLU A 661 -47.73 -27.31 7.15
N GLU A 662 -48.19 -26.79 8.29
CA GLU A 662 -47.50 -26.83 9.59
C GLU A 662 -48.12 -27.96 10.43
N ASP A 663 -47.34 -28.71 11.21
CA ASP A 663 -47.60 -28.81 12.66
C ASP A 663 -46.45 -29.50 13.44
N LYS A 664 -46.58 -29.54 14.77
CA LYS A 664 -45.67 -30.17 15.74
C LYS A 664 -46.18 -31.55 16.18
N ILE A 665 -45.28 -32.35 16.77
CA ILE A 665 -45.42 -33.30 17.92
C ILE A 665 -44.23 -34.27 17.85
N GLU A 666 -43.24 -34.23 18.76
CA GLU A 666 -43.19 -34.71 20.15
C GLU A 666 -43.04 -36.24 20.34
N GLY A 667 -42.04 -36.62 21.16
CA GLY A 667 -41.79 -37.97 21.67
C GLY A 667 -40.59 -38.71 21.05
N ILE A 668 -39.93 -39.65 21.74
CA ILE A 668 -40.07 -40.12 23.14
C ILE A 668 -38.77 -40.86 23.54
N GLU A 669 -38.31 -40.70 24.80
CA GLU A 669 -37.53 -41.63 25.68
C GLU A 669 -36.36 -42.50 25.13
N ASN A 670 -35.35 -42.96 25.89
CA ASN A 670 -34.86 -42.79 27.28
C ASN A 670 -33.33 -43.16 27.26
N ILE A 671 -32.51 -42.84 28.26
CA ILE A 671 -32.17 -43.70 29.42
C ILE A 671 -31.32 -42.92 30.44
N GLU A 672 -31.43 -43.33 31.70
CA GLU A 672 -30.99 -42.69 32.94
C GLU A 672 -29.46 -42.72 33.20
N SER A 673 -28.95 -41.75 33.98
CA SER A 673 -28.46 -42.06 35.35
C SER A 673 -28.11 -40.80 36.18
N ASN A 674 -28.84 -40.60 37.29
CA ASN A 674 -28.40 -40.31 38.67
C ASN A 674 -27.00 -39.72 38.95
N GLU A 675 -26.80 -38.84 39.95
CA GLU A 675 -27.65 -38.35 41.05
C GLU A 675 -27.65 -36.78 41.08
N ASN A 676 -28.27 -36.01 41.98
CA ASN A 676 -28.96 -36.28 43.27
C ASN A 676 -29.94 -35.12 43.63
N GLU A 677 -30.77 -35.29 44.67
CA GLU A 677 -31.58 -34.23 45.30
C GLU A 677 -31.34 -34.15 46.81
N VAL A 678 -31.54 -32.98 47.43
CA VAL A 678 -32.52 -32.75 48.53
C VAL A 678 -32.83 -31.24 48.58
N MET A 679 -34.10 -30.84 48.56
CA MET A 679 -34.54 -29.47 48.87
C MET A 679 -35.98 -29.44 49.40
N LYS A 680 -36.46 -28.27 49.87
CA LYS A 680 -37.82 -27.96 50.38
C LYS A 680 -38.08 -28.57 51.78
N GLU A 681 -39.08 -28.15 52.57
CA GLU A 681 -40.29 -27.33 52.34
C GLU A 681 -40.41 -26.20 53.42
N ASN A 682 -41.46 -25.39 53.60
CA ASN A 682 -42.87 -25.43 53.14
C ASN A 682 -43.56 -24.02 53.15
N GLU A 683 -44.84 -23.96 52.77
CA GLU A 683 -45.63 -22.74 52.45
C GLU A 683 -46.41 -22.05 53.61
N GLU A 684 -46.96 -20.87 53.30
CA GLU A 684 -48.09 -20.10 53.91
C GLU A 684 -48.42 -20.17 55.42
N THR A 685 -48.62 -19.00 56.07
CA THR A 685 -50.00 -18.46 56.34
C THR A 685 -50.09 -17.08 57.04
N LYS A 686 -50.95 -16.21 56.48
CA LYS A 686 -51.95 -15.29 57.09
C LYS A 686 -51.72 -14.59 58.47
N LYS A 687 -51.96 -13.26 58.41
CA LYS A 687 -52.89 -12.43 59.25
C LYS A 687 -52.42 -11.64 60.50
N GLU A 688 -53.02 -10.43 60.59
CA GLU A 688 -53.37 -9.65 61.80
C GLU A 688 -52.21 -9.03 62.62
N GLU A 689 -52.32 -7.85 63.26
CA GLU A 689 -53.40 -6.84 63.38
C GLU A 689 -52.80 -5.44 63.72
N LYS A 690 -53.59 -4.34 63.65
CA LYS A 690 -53.59 -3.07 64.45
C LYS A 690 -52.23 -2.41 64.88
N ASN A 691 -52.04 -1.09 65.00
CA ASN A 691 -52.80 0.17 64.93
C ASN A 691 -51.73 1.32 65.01
N GLU A 692 -51.97 2.64 65.09
CA GLU A 692 -53.16 3.44 65.42
C GLU A 692 -53.07 4.89 64.85
N THR A 693 -54.24 5.51 64.59
CA THR A 693 -54.54 6.98 64.57
C THR A 693 -53.63 7.97 63.83
N LYS A 694 -54.07 8.68 62.77
CA LYS A 694 -55.19 9.67 62.63
C LYS A 694 -54.94 11.05 63.26
N LYS A 695 -55.04 12.12 62.45
CA LYS A 695 -56.24 12.99 62.26
C LYS A 695 -55.96 14.02 61.14
N GLU A 696 -56.83 14.28 60.15
CA GLU A 696 -58.16 14.96 60.18
C GLU A 696 -58.01 16.48 60.53
N GLU A 697 -58.57 17.47 59.79
CA GLU A 697 -59.46 17.46 58.60
C GLU A 697 -59.62 18.87 57.93
N LYS A 698 -59.90 18.90 56.61
CA LYS A 698 -60.80 19.83 55.82
C LYS A 698 -60.67 21.37 55.92
N ASN A 699 -61.06 22.22 54.93
CA ASN A 699 -62.02 22.15 53.80
C ASN A 699 -61.34 22.64 52.49
N GLU A 700 -61.53 22.04 51.30
CA GLU A 700 -62.73 22.03 50.42
C GLU A 700 -63.13 23.40 49.82
N THR A 701 -62.80 23.62 48.53
CA THR A 701 -63.77 24.11 47.52
C THR A 701 -63.37 23.70 46.09
N GLU A 702 -64.36 23.28 45.30
CA GLU A 702 -64.32 22.94 43.86
C GLU A 702 -64.25 24.22 42.98
N LYS A 703 -63.85 24.31 41.69
CA LYS A 703 -63.35 23.43 40.57
C LYS A 703 -62.92 24.41 39.42
N GLU A 704 -62.37 24.09 38.23
CA GLU A 704 -62.04 22.86 37.46
C GLU A 704 -60.93 23.17 36.40
N LYS A 705 -60.30 22.14 35.81
CA LYS A 705 -59.64 22.09 34.47
C LYS A 705 -58.62 23.18 34.05
N VAL A 706 -57.34 22.86 34.24
CA VAL A 706 -56.28 22.96 33.20
C VAL A 706 -55.49 21.62 33.23
N ILE A 707 -54.74 21.32 32.17
CA ILE A 707 -53.97 20.07 31.98
C ILE A 707 -52.72 20.06 32.89
N GLU A 708 -52.31 18.88 33.36
CA GLU A 708 -51.18 18.71 34.29
C GLU A 708 -49.81 18.95 33.63
N GLU A 709 -48.91 19.55 34.42
CA GLU A 709 -47.50 19.74 34.10
C GLU A 709 -46.73 18.48 34.52
N GLY A 710 -45.95 17.90 33.61
CA GLY A 710 -44.94 16.88 33.95
C GLY A 710 -43.58 17.56 34.14
N GLU A 711 -42.97 17.42 35.31
CA GLU A 711 -41.68 18.06 35.62
C GLU A 711 -40.55 17.46 34.76
N GLU A 712 -39.89 18.29 33.95
CA GLU A 712 -38.73 17.88 33.15
C GLU A 712 -37.51 17.61 34.05
N GLU A 713 -37.16 16.33 34.23
CA GLU A 713 -35.93 15.94 34.92
C GLU A 713 -34.70 16.42 34.14
N LYS A 714 -33.98 17.39 34.70
CA LYS A 714 -32.73 17.93 34.13
C LYS A 714 -31.61 16.89 34.21
N VAL A 715 -31.47 16.10 33.15
CA VAL A 715 -30.26 15.32 32.88
C VAL A 715 -29.07 16.29 32.74
N GLN A 716 -27.95 15.96 33.39
CA GLN A 716 -26.79 16.84 33.44
C GLN A 716 -25.93 16.68 32.19
N GLU A 717 -25.84 17.74 31.37
CA GLU A 717 -24.80 17.85 30.34
C GLU A 717 -23.42 17.94 31.02
N THR A 718 -22.51 17.02 30.67
CA THR A 718 -21.16 16.94 31.27
C THR A 718 -20.13 17.79 30.52
N ASP A 719 -20.50 19.03 30.22
CA ASP A 719 -19.62 20.05 29.64
C ASP A 719 -19.78 21.34 30.47
N PRO A 720 -18.71 22.08 30.81
CA PRO A 720 -18.85 23.31 31.58
C PRO A 720 -19.67 24.34 30.78
N PRO A 721 -20.79 24.86 31.32
CA PRO A 721 -21.60 25.84 30.62
C PRO A 721 -20.82 27.16 30.49
N LEU A 722 -20.93 27.80 29.33
CA LEU A 722 -20.39 29.15 29.15
C LEU A 722 -21.13 30.15 30.07
N PRO A 723 -20.47 31.25 30.49
CA PRO A 723 -21.16 32.33 31.20
C PRO A 723 -22.40 32.80 30.43
N PHE A 724 -23.58 32.65 31.03
CA PHE A 724 -24.85 32.95 30.39
C PHE A 724 -25.01 34.46 30.20
N VAL A 725 -24.86 34.93 28.96
CA VAL A 725 -25.18 36.31 28.57
C VAL A 725 -26.66 36.37 28.21
N ASP A 726 -27.41 37.26 28.85
CA ASP A 726 -28.84 37.39 28.63
C ASP A 726 -29.17 38.05 27.28
N LYS A 727 -30.32 37.67 26.68
CA LYS A 727 -30.74 38.19 25.37
C LYS A 727 -31.00 39.71 25.37
N GLU A 728 -31.27 40.33 26.53
CA GLU A 728 -31.43 41.79 26.64
C GLU A 728 -30.07 42.52 26.53
N THR A 729 -29.02 41.99 27.14
CA THR A 729 -27.63 42.46 27.01
C THR A 729 -27.08 42.22 25.60
N ALA A 730 -27.34 41.06 25.00
CA ALA A 730 -26.98 40.79 23.61
C ALA A 730 -27.67 41.76 22.63
N LEU A 731 -28.95 42.09 22.85
CA LEU A 731 -29.67 43.13 22.09
C LEU A 731 -29.04 44.52 22.24
N LYS A 732 -28.58 44.90 23.44
CA LYS A 732 -27.89 46.18 23.68
C LYS A 732 -26.54 46.26 22.94
N TYR A 733 -25.77 45.17 22.92
CA TYR A 733 -24.54 45.11 22.12
C TYR A 733 -24.84 45.20 20.61
N LEU A 734 -25.84 44.46 20.11
CA LEU A 734 -26.19 44.50 18.68
C LEU A 734 -26.72 45.88 18.25
N ALA A 735 -27.45 46.59 19.09
CA ALA A 735 -27.89 47.96 18.83
C ALA A 735 -26.68 48.91 18.64
N LYS A 736 -25.73 48.93 19.60
CA LYS A 736 -24.49 49.70 19.50
C LYS A 736 -23.69 49.40 18.23
N LEU A 737 -23.51 48.11 17.90
CA LEU A 737 -22.79 47.68 16.70
C LEU A 737 -23.46 48.19 15.40
N LYS A 738 -24.79 48.21 15.33
CA LYS A 738 -25.55 48.75 14.18
C LYS A 738 -25.48 50.28 14.10
N GLU A 739 -25.41 50.95 15.24
CA GLU A 739 -25.20 52.41 15.36
C GLU A 739 -23.74 52.83 15.14
N ARG A 740 -22.84 51.86 14.84
CA ARG A 740 -21.39 52.03 14.60
C ARG A 740 -20.61 52.48 15.85
N GLU A 741 -21.16 52.25 17.05
CA GLU A 741 -20.42 52.44 18.30
C GLU A 741 -19.53 51.22 18.61
N PRO A 742 -18.25 51.40 18.98
CA PRO A 742 -17.41 50.30 19.42
C PRO A 742 -17.93 49.68 20.73
N ILE A 743 -17.61 48.39 20.95
CA ILE A 743 -17.88 47.71 22.22
C ILE A 743 -16.93 48.21 23.33
N SER A 744 -15.71 48.56 22.96
CA SER A 744 -14.69 49.19 23.79
C SER A 744 -14.91 50.71 23.91
N ASP A 745 -15.05 51.21 25.14
CA ASP A 745 -14.70 52.60 25.43
C ASP A 745 -13.17 52.73 25.50
N ASN A 746 -12.61 53.76 24.84
CA ASN A 746 -11.16 53.96 24.62
C ASN A 746 -10.29 54.17 25.90
N SER A 747 -10.85 53.97 27.09
CA SER A 747 -10.17 54.03 28.39
C SER A 747 -9.94 52.68 29.07
N ASP A 748 -10.68 51.64 28.66
CA ASP A 748 -10.92 50.50 29.55
C ASP A 748 -9.92 49.35 29.36
N ASN A 749 -8.72 49.56 29.91
CA ASN A 749 -7.75 48.49 30.17
C ASN A 749 -8.33 47.32 31.00
N LEU A 750 -9.48 47.53 31.66
CA LEU A 750 -10.26 46.51 32.39
C LEU A 750 -11.14 45.61 31.51
N LEU A 751 -11.28 45.88 30.20
CA LEU A 751 -12.21 45.15 29.33
C LEU A 751 -12.04 43.62 29.42
N ASP A 752 -13.09 42.92 29.82
CA ASP A 752 -13.06 41.47 29.92
C ASP A 752 -13.45 40.84 28.58
N ILE A 753 -12.49 40.14 27.97
CA ILE A 753 -12.60 39.59 26.62
C ILE A 753 -13.45 38.30 26.55
N PRO A 754 -13.33 37.32 27.48
CA PRO A 754 -14.17 36.12 27.45
C PRO A 754 -15.69 36.38 27.36
N PRO A 755 -16.31 37.23 28.21
CA PRO A 755 -17.75 37.51 28.12
C PRO A 755 -18.20 38.03 26.75
N LEU A 756 -17.37 38.83 26.07
CA LEU A 756 -17.68 39.33 24.72
C LEU A 756 -17.70 38.22 23.68
N ILE A 757 -16.75 37.28 23.77
CA ILE A 757 -16.71 36.10 22.88
C ILE A 757 -17.91 35.18 23.17
N HIS A 758 -18.27 34.98 24.44
CA HIS A 758 -19.43 34.17 24.83
C HIS A 758 -20.78 34.82 24.46
N ALA A 759 -20.84 36.14 24.22
CA ALA A 759 -22.03 36.83 23.71
C ALA A 759 -22.28 36.60 22.20
N ILE A 760 -21.26 36.24 21.42
CA ILE A 760 -21.35 36.13 19.95
C ILE A 760 -22.42 35.16 19.45
N PRO A 761 -22.63 33.96 20.04
CA PRO A 761 -23.74 33.08 19.67
C PRO A 761 -25.11 33.76 19.77
N VAL A 762 -25.40 34.45 20.87
CA VAL A 762 -26.69 35.11 21.11
C VAL A 762 -26.90 36.30 20.15
N ILE A 763 -25.84 37.05 19.85
CA ILE A 763 -25.86 38.11 18.84
C ILE A 763 -26.12 37.53 17.44
N GLY A 764 -25.53 36.37 17.13
CA GLY A 764 -25.74 35.63 15.90
C GLY A 764 -27.17 35.11 15.73
N GLU A 765 -27.78 34.59 16.80
CA GLU A 765 -29.18 34.16 16.82
C GLU A 765 -30.13 35.33 16.48
N ILE A 766 -29.94 36.49 17.10
CA ILE A 766 -30.77 37.68 16.82
C ILE A 766 -30.63 38.12 15.35
N LEU A 767 -29.40 38.11 14.81
CA LEU A 767 -29.16 38.41 13.39
C LEU A 767 -29.81 37.37 12.45
N LEU A 768 -29.82 36.09 12.84
CA LEU A 768 -30.45 35.03 12.05
C LEU A 768 -31.99 35.11 12.11
N GLU A 769 -32.56 35.48 13.27
CA GLU A 769 -34.00 35.79 13.45
C GLU A 769 -34.43 36.94 12.52
N GLU A 770 -33.68 38.04 12.46
CA GLU A 770 -33.95 39.17 11.58
C GLU A 770 -33.92 38.76 10.09
N PHE A 771 -32.91 38.01 9.67
CA PHE A 771 -32.78 37.52 8.29
C PHE A 771 -33.77 36.39 7.93
N GLY A 772 -34.48 35.83 8.91
CA GLY A 772 -35.64 34.95 8.71
C GLY A 772 -36.95 35.70 8.43
N GLY A 773 -36.97 37.03 8.56
CA GLY A 773 -38.15 37.85 8.35
C GLY A 773 -38.70 37.83 6.92
N LYS A 774 -40.03 37.94 6.76
CA LYS A 774 -40.72 37.86 5.46
C LYS A 774 -40.43 39.03 4.49
N ARG A 775 -39.65 40.03 4.90
CA ARG A 775 -39.08 41.10 4.08
C ARG A 775 -37.73 41.52 4.67
N VAL A 776 -36.65 41.34 3.92
CA VAL A 776 -35.30 41.82 4.26
C VAL A 776 -34.85 42.73 3.13
N ASP A 777 -34.72 44.03 3.41
CA ASP A 777 -34.21 45.00 2.42
C ASP A 777 -32.70 44.83 2.27
N LYS A 778 -32.27 44.21 1.17
CA LYS A 778 -30.89 43.73 0.98
C LYS A 778 -29.84 44.81 1.18
N GLU A 779 -30.05 46.01 0.64
CA GLU A 779 -29.09 47.12 0.72
C GLU A 779 -28.88 47.57 2.17
N ASN A 780 -29.98 47.86 2.88
CA ASN A 780 -29.97 48.17 4.31
C ASN A 780 -29.37 47.02 5.14
N SER A 781 -29.64 45.76 4.80
CA SER A 781 -29.06 44.61 5.50
C SER A 781 -27.53 44.53 5.36
N VAL A 782 -26.98 44.87 4.18
CA VAL A 782 -25.52 44.93 3.98
C VAL A 782 -24.92 46.15 4.70
N GLU A 783 -25.60 47.29 4.70
CA GLU A 783 -25.16 48.51 5.41
C GLU A 783 -25.09 48.29 6.94
N ASN A 784 -26.07 47.58 7.52
CA ASN A 784 -26.02 47.17 8.93
C ASN A 784 -24.80 46.29 9.24
N ILE A 785 -24.45 45.32 8.37
CA ILE A 785 -23.26 44.49 8.57
C ILE A 785 -21.96 45.31 8.38
N VAL A 786 -21.95 46.30 7.47
CA VAL A 786 -20.82 47.24 7.34
C VAL A 786 -20.63 48.08 8.62
N ASN A 787 -21.72 48.55 9.26
CA ASN A 787 -21.62 49.24 10.55
C ASN A 787 -21.07 48.32 11.65
N ILE A 788 -21.53 47.08 11.71
CA ILE A 788 -21.01 46.04 12.64
C ILE A 788 -19.50 45.80 12.39
N LEU A 789 -19.06 45.70 11.13
CA LEU A 789 -17.63 45.58 10.79
C LEU A 789 -16.81 46.79 11.26
N PHE A 790 -17.30 48.02 11.06
CA PHE A 790 -16.62 49.21 11.57
C PHE A 790 -16.54 49.23 13.11
N ALA A 791 -17.61 48.85 13.81
CA ALA A 791 -17.63 48.79 15.27
C ALA A 791 -16.72 47.67 15.85
N LEU A 792 -16.43 46.63 15.06
CA LEU A 792 -15.51 45.54 15.39
C LEU A 792 -14.07 45.76 14.89
N GLN A 793 -13.69 46.97 14.47
CA GLN A 793 -12.35 47.23 13.91
C GLN A 793 -11.20 46.92 14.90
N GLU A 794 -11.41 47.10 16.20
CA GLU A 794 -10.41 46.76 17.23
C GLU A 794 -10.37 45.25 17.51
N LEU A 795 -11.53 44.64 17.79
CA LEU A 795 -11.72 43.22 18.10
C LEU A 795 -12.32 42.45 16.91
N SER A 796 -11.59 42.44 15.81
CA SER A 796 -12.00 41.83 14.53
C SER A 796 -12.20 40.31 14.60
N CYS A 797 -11.52 39.64 15.54
CA CYS A 797 -11.73 38.23 15.87
C CYS A 797 -13.18 37.90 16.23
N LEU A 798 -13.96 38.87 16.77
CA LEU A 798 -15.38 38.69 17.05
C LEU A 798 -16.21 38.49 15.77
N PHE A 799 -15.82 39.09 14.64
CA PHE A 799 -16.46 38.84 13.35
C PHE A 799 -16.12 37.45 12.80
N ILE A 800 -14.87 37.00 12.98
CA ILE A 800 -14.48 35.61 12.70
C ILE A 800 -15.31 34.62 13.53
N CYS A 801 -15.47 34.88 14.83
CA CYS A 801 -16.32 34.09 15.72
C CYS A 801 -17.77 34.03 15.22
N LEU A 802 -18.34 35.19 14.83
CA LEU A 802 -19.71 35.26 14.31
C LEU A 802 -19.91 34.43 13.04
N VAL A 803 -18.93 34.44 12.12
CA VAL A 803 -18.96 33.65 10.88
C VAL A 803 -18.74 32.15 11.14
N GLN A 804 -17.91 31.77 12.11
CA GLN A 804 -17.73 30.37 12.54
C GLN A 804 -18.97 29.80 13.25
N TRP A 805 -19.60 30.59 14.12
CA TRP A 805 -20.89 30.25 14.72
C TRP A 805 -21.99 30.07 13.66
N LEU A 806 -22.01 30.94 12.63
CA LEU A 806 -22.98 30.86 11.53
C LEU A 806 -22.77 29.60 10.66
N ASP A 807 -21.52 29.19 10.44
CA ASP A 807 -21.15 27.95 9.75
C ASP A 807 -21.78 26.73 10.46
N CYS A 808 -21.76 26.72 11.79
CA CYS A 808 -22.37 25.67 12.62
C CYS A 808 -23.91 25.62 12.57
N GLN A 809 -24.61 26.60 11.98
CA GLN A 809 -26.08 26.61 11.93
C GLN A 809 -26.64 25.71 10.82
N LYS A 810 -27.83 25.13 11.07
CA LYS A 810 -28.61 24.36 10.09
C LYS A 810 -28.86 25.20 8.82
N ASP A 811 -28.78 24.57 7.64
CA ASP A 811 -28.96 25.31 6.39
C ASP A 811 -30.36 25.88 6.25
N SER A 812 -30.44 27.16 5.87
CA SER A 812 -31.68 27.90 5.78
C SER A 812 -31.55 29.07 4.81
N GLY A 813 -32.70 29.57 4.33
CA GLY A 813 -32.73 30.80 3.52
C GLY A 813 -32.16 32.01 4.26
N ALA A 814 -32.34 32.06 5.59
CA ALA A 814 -31.75 33.09 6.45
C ALA A 814 -30.22 32.98 6.50
N ARG A 815 -29.67 31.79 6.79
CA ARG A 815 -28.21 31.53 6.84
C ARG A 815 -27.53 31.92 5.53
N ARG A 816 -28.06 31.45 4.40
CA ARG A 816 -27.53 31.78 3.06
C ARG A 816 -27.60 33.28 2.74
N SER A 817 -28.66 33.97 3.17
CA SER A 817 -28.81 35.42 2.97
C SER A 817 -27.86 36.23 3.85
N LEU A 818 -27.70 35.84 5.12
CA LEU A 818 -26.79 36.47 6.07
C LEU A 818 -25.32 36.29 5.67
N ALA A 819 -24.92 35.07 5.28
CA ALA A 819 -23.58 34.80 4.76
C ALA A 819 -23.25 35.61 3.48
N SER A 820 -24.22 35.75 2.57
CA SER A 820 -24.05 36.57 1.37
C SER A 820 -23.95 38.07 1.69
N ALA A 821 -24.69 38.57 2.68
CA ALA A 821 -24.58 39.95 3.14
C ALA A 821 -23.25 40.23 3.86
N MET A 822 -22.77 39.28 4.68
CA MET A 822 -21.46 39.32 5.34
C MET A 822 -20.30 39.35 4.33
N LEU A 823 -20.35 38.53 3.29
CA LEU A 823 -19.34 38.54 2.23
C LEU A 823 -19.31 39.90 1.50
N GLN A 824 -20.46 40.42 1.08
CA GLN A 824 -20.55 41.72 0.40
C GLN A 824 -20.13 42.89 1.29
N ALA A 825 -20.39 42.84 2.59
CA ALA A 825 -19.95 43.85 3.55
C ALA A 825 -18.42 43.80 3.74
N LEU A 826 -17.86 42.59 3.89
CA LEU A 826 -16.42 42.39 4.08
C LEU A 826 -15.60 42.79 2.84
N GLU A 827 -16.10 42.50 1.64
CA GLU A 827 -15.45 42.92 0.38
C GLU A 827 -15.42 44.45 0.25
N LYS A 828 -16.53 45.16 0.60
CA LYS A 828 -16.53 46.63 0.67
C LYS A 828 -15.52 47.18 1.69
N CYS A 829 -15.40 46.57 2.87
CA CYS A 829 -14.45 47.01 3.90
C CYS A 829 -12.98 46.69 3.55
N ALA A 830 -12.74 45.71 2.68
CA ALA A 830 -11.39 45.38 2.17
C ALA A 830 -10.91 46.38 1.10
N ASP A 831 -11.81 46.90 0.25
CA ASP A 831 -11.49 47.91 -0.78
C ASP A 831 -10.99 49.25 -0.18
N ASP A 832 -11.41 49.59 1.05
CA ASP A 832 -10.92 50.74 1.83
C ASP A 832 -9.46 50.60 2.34
N LYS A 833 -8.70 49.61 1.83
CA LYS A 833 -7.25 49.41 1.99
C LYS A 833 -6.76 49.12 3.42
N THR A 834 -7.63 48.72 4.32
CA THR A 834 -7.19 48.23 5.65
C THR A 834 -6.65 46.80 5.51
N THR A 835 -5.34 46.65 5.69
CA THR A 835 -4.61 45.35 5.59
C THR A 835 -5.27 44.24 6.42
N LYS A 836 -5.78 44.61 7.60
CA LYS A 836 -6.50 43.74 8.54
C LYS A 836 -7.79 43.12 7.96
N TRP A 837 -8.65 43.89 7.29
CA TRP A 837 -9.88 43.32 6.70
C TRP A 837 -9.59 42.51 5.43
N VAL A 838 -8.55 42.86 4.66
CA VAL A 838 -8.04 42.01 3.56
C VAL A 838 -7.56 40.64 4.09
N TYR A 839 -6.81 40.62 5.19
CA TYR A 839 -6.35 39.38 5.84
C TYR A 839 -7.51 38.50 6.31
N ILE A 840 -8.60 39.09 6.79
CA ILE A 840 -9.80 38.38 7.26
C ILE A 840 -10.64 37.86 6.08
N LEU A 841 -10.73 38.61 4.98
CA LEU A 841 -11.35 38.16 3.73
C LEU A 841 -10.64 36.92 3.17
N ASP A 842 -9.30 36.90 3.18
CA ASP A 842 -8.46 35.74 2.80
C ASP A 842 -8.69 34.47 3.65
N ILE A 843 -9.22 34.62 4.87
CA ILE A 843 -9.57 33.52 5.78
C ILE A 843 -11.01 33.06 5.52
N LEU A 844 -11.95 34.01 5.47
CA LEU A 844 -13.38 33.71 5.51
C LEU A 844 -14.04 33.53 4.14
N ARG A 845 -13.47 34.04 3.04
CA ARG A 845 -14.10 34.03 1.71
C ARG A 845 -14.59 32.65 1.28
N GLN A 846 -13.76 31.61 1.43
CA GLN A 846 -14.16 30.23 1.07
C GLN A 846 -15.37 29.76 1.89
N THR A 847 -15.32 29.93 3.21
CA THR A 847 -16.42 29.58 4.13
C THR A 847 -17.72 30.32 3.80
N MET A 848 -17.64 31.61 3.49
CA MET A 848 -18.84 32.40 3.16
C MET A 848 -19.40 32.08 1.77
N ILE A 849 -18.58 31.68 0.80
CA ILE A 849 -19.04 31.14 -0.49
C ILE A 849 -19.76 29.79 -0.26
N GLU A 850 -19.13 28.86 0.46
CA GLU A 850 -19.71 27.54 0.81
C GLU A 850 -21.04 27.68 1.58
N MET A 851 -21.18 28.68 2.46
CA MET A 851 -22.41 28.98 3.20
C MET A 851 -23.50 29.72 2.42
N SER A 852 -23.19 30.40 1.30
CA SER A 852 -24.13 31.27 0.58
C SER A 852 -24.68 30.66 -0.71
N GLU A 853 -23.92 29.79 -1.36
CA GLU A 853 -24.41 28.97 -2.47
C GLU A 853 -25.33 27.83 -1.98
N LYS A 854 -26.04 27.19 -2.92
CA LYS A 854 -26.54 25.82 -2.69
C LYS A 854 -25.46 24.84 -3.15
N ASN A 855 -25.31 23.72 -2.45
CA ASN A 855 -24.48 22.60 -2.90
C ASN A 855 -24.83 22.27 -4.36
N PRO A 856 -23.85 22.20 -5.27
CA PRO A 856 -24.11 21.76 -6.64
C PRO A 856 -24.55 20.30 -6.59
N VAL A 857 -25.79 20.02 -7.01
CA VAL A 857 -26.28 18.64 -7.14
C VAL A 857 -25.37 17.92 -8.12
N TYR A 858 -24.68 16.89 -7.64
CA TYR A 858 -23.82 16.08 -8.48
C TYR A 858 -24.71 15.29 -9.45
N PRO A 859 -24.47 15.34 -10.77
CA PRO A 859 -25.24 14.52 -11.69
C PRO A 859 -24.93 13.04 -11.44
N GLU A 860 -25.97 12.23 -11.28
CA GLU A 860 -25.91 10.77 -11.25
C GLU A 860 -25.53 10.24 -12.64
N VAL A 861 -24.24 10.35 -12.99
CA VAL A 861 -23.72 9.87 -14.28
C VAL A 861 -23.58 8.34 -14.22
N THR A 862 -24.70 7.67 -14.43
CA THR A 862 -24.85 6.20 -14.43
C THR A 862 -24.11 5.48 -15.56
N CYS A 863 -23.44 6.21 -16.46
CA CYS A 863 -22.60 5.64 -17.52
C CYS A 863 -21.10 5.79 -17.20
N THR A 864 -20.44 4.66 -16.90
CA THR A 864 -18.98 4.55 -16.75
C THR A 864 -18.20 5.16 -17.92
N ALA A 865 -18.72 5.01 -19.15
CA ALA A 865 -18.16 5.59 -20.38
C ALA A 865 -18.12 7.13 -20.39
N PHE A 866 -19.01 7.81 -19.67
CA PHE A 866 -18.98 9.27 -19.55
C PHE A 866 -17.95 9.73 -18.50
N SER A 867 -17.77 8.97 -17.41
CA SER A 867 -16.71 9.23 -16.41
C SER A 867 -15.29 8.91 -16.89
N THR A 868 -15.11 8.00 -17.86
CA THR A 868 -13.79 7.75 -18.47
C THR A 868 -13.47 8.71 -19.61
N SER A 869 -14.47 9.17 -20.38
CA SER A 869 -14.27 10.10 -21.49
C SER A 869 -14.09 11.57 -21.06
N ARG A 870 -14.66 11.99 -19.92
CA ARG A 870 -14.38 13.31 -19.32
C ARG A 870 -13.50 13.17 -18.07
N ARG A 871 -12.33 13.82 -18.10
CA ARG A 871 -11.38 13.96 -16.99
C ARG A 871 -11.94 14.85 -15.88
N TYR A 872 -13.00 14.39 -15.24
CA TYR A 872 -13.75 15.12 -14.24
C TYR A 872 -13.38 14.62 -12.84
N CYS A 873 -12.99 15.53 -11.94
CA CYS A 873 -12.80 15.23 -10.52
C CYS A 873 -13.94 15.90 -9.72
N PRO A 874 -14.69 15.18 -8.87
CA PRO A 874 -15.69 15.79 -7.99
C PRO A 874 -15.09 16.83 -7.05
N GLY A 875 -15.81 17.95 -6.92
CA GLY A 875 -15.62 18.87 -5.80
C GLY A 875 -16.27 18.31 -4.54
N ILE A 876 -15.66 18.59 -3.41
CA ILE A 876 -16.12 18.20 -2.07
C ILE A 876 -15.99 19.39 -1.12
N LEU A 877 -16.99 19.62 -0.29
CA LEU A 877 -16.97 20.72 0.69
C LEU A 877 -16.00 20.43 1.83
N ARG A 878 -15.65 21.44 2.64
CA ARG A 878 -14.67 21.30 3.74
C ARG A 878 -14.94 20.14 4.69
N ASP A 879 -16.20 19.99 5.09
CA ASP A 879 -16.62 19.14 6.20
C ASP A 879 -17.72 18.14 5.74
N GLU A 880 -17.70 17.79 4.45
CA GLU A 880 -18.60 16.82 3.80
C GLU A 880 -17.98 15.42 3.81
N VAL A 881 -18.73 14.42 4.27
CA VAL A 881 -18.37 13.01 4.12
C VAL A 881 -18.60 12.63 2.65
N PRO A 882 -17.62 12.01 1.94
CA PRO A 882 -17.81 11.68 0.54
C PRO A 882 -18.80 10.52 0.35
N ASP A 883 -19.70 10.66 -0.60
CA ASP A 883 -20.56 9.58 -1.07
C ASP A 883 -19.83 8.59 -2.01
N LEU A 884 -20.42 7.41 -2.21
CA LEU A 884 -19.91 6.37 -3.10
C LEU A 884 -19.71 6.84 -4.54
N VAL A 885 -20.54 7.76 -5.05
CA VAL A 885 -20.46 8.28 -6.42
C VAL A 885 -19.23 9.17 -6.59
N LYS A 886 -18.94 10.02 -5.59
CA LYS A 886 -17.70 10.82 -5.53
C LYS A 886 -16.47 9.95 -5.37
N MET A 887 -16.48 8.94 -4.50
CA MET A 887 -15.33 8.01 -4.35
C MET A 887 -15.06 7.22 -5.64
N LYS A 888 -16.11 6.71 -6.30
CA LYS A 888 -16.06 5.99 -7.59
C LYS A 888 -15.54 6.90 -8.72
N SER A 889 -16.01 8.14 -8.77
CA SER A 889 -15.55 9.15 -9.74
C SER A 889 -14.09 9.54 -9.51
N ALA A 890 -13.68 9.73 -8.24
CA ALA A 890 -12.31 10.03 -7.87
C ALA A 890 -11.35 8.88 -8.24
N TRP A 891 -11.75 7.62 -8.01
CA TRP A 891 -10.97 6.45 -8.43
C TRP A 891 -10.68 6.45 -9.93
N TYR A 892 -11.73 6.49 -10.77
CA TYR A 892 -11.58 6.54 -12.23
C TYR A 892 -10.76 7.75 -12.68
N TYR A 893 -10.92 8.91 -12.02
CA TYR A 893 -10.13 10.10 -12.31
C TYR A 893 -8.62 9.87 -12.04
N MET A 894 -8.25 9.36 -10.86
CA MET A 894 -6.83 9.10 -10.52
C MET A 894 -6.23 8.02 -11.43
N GLN A 895 -6.97 6.93 -11.65
CA GLN A 895 -6.59 5.81 -12.51
C GLN A 895 -6.27 6.29 -13.94
N ASN A 896 -7.18 7.04 -14.57
CA ASN A 896 -7.01 7.55 -15.94
C ASN A 896 -5.83 8.51 -16.11
N HIS A 897 -5.30 9.10 -15.03
CA HIS A 897 -4.10 9.95 -15.07
C HIS A 897 -2.80 9.21 -14.70
N GLY A 898 -2.89 8.04 -14.04
CA GLY A 898 -1.72 7.30 -13.53
C GLY A 898 -0.99 8.04 -12.40
N TRP A 899 -1.71 8.85 -11.62
CA TRP A 899 -1.30 9.47 -10.35
C TRP A 899 -2.53 10.08 -9.67
N ALA A 900 -2.40 10.47 -8.39
CA ALA A 900 -3.49 11.09 -7.63
C ALA A 900 -3.23 12.58 -7.37
N THR A 901 -4.19 13.42 -7.75
CA THR A 901 -4.10 14.87 -7.58
C THR A 901 -4.48 15.30 -6.16
N PRO A 902 -4.08 16.50 -5.69
CA PRO A 902 -4.47 16.99 -4.36
C PRO A 902 -5.99 17.18 -4.18
N HIS A 903 -6.75 17.20 -5.27
CA HIS A 903 -8.21 17.30 -5.22
C HIS A 903 -8.86 15.92 -5.08
N ALA A 904 -8.36 14.92 -5.80
CA ALA A 904 -8.83 13.54 -5.66
C ALA A 904 -8.39 12.89 -4.33
N LEU A 905 -7.16 13.15 -3.86
CA LEU A 905 -6.68 12.65 -2.56
C LEU A 905 -7.45 13.24 -1.36
N ARG A 906 -7.96 14.47 -1.47
CA ARG A 906 -8.72 15.11 -0.39
C ARG A 906 -10.02 14.35 -0.07
N ILE A 907 -10.64 13.74 -1.08
CA ILE A 907 -11.81 12.88 -0.91
C ILE A 907 -11.45 11.65 -0.07
N LEU A 908 -10.25 11.08 -0.28
CA LEU A 908 -9.74 9.96 0.50
C LEU A 908 -9.37 10.38 1.94
N GLU A 909 -8.76 11.55 2.11
CA GLU A 909 -8.48 12.17 3.42
C GLU A 909 -9.77 12.38 4.22
N GLN A 910 -10.82 12.92 3.60
CA GLN A 910 -12.10 13.16 4.26
C GLN A 910 -12.85 11.87 4.58
N SER A 911 -12.71 10.82 3.75
CA SER A 911 -13.19 9.47 4.05
C SER A 911 -12.52 8.90 5.31
N ASN A 912 -11.18 8.93 5.37
CA ASN A 912 -10.42 8.49 6.53
C ASN A 912 -10.77 9.30 7.80
N ASN A 913 -10.87 10.62 7.69
CA ASN A 913 -11.25 11.50 8.81
C ASN A 913 -12.69 11.25 9.33
N ALA A 914 -13.61 10.80 8.47
CA ALA A 914 -14.94 10.36 8.89
C ALA A 914 -14.91 9.01 9.61
N GLY A 915 -13.99 8.12 9.21
CA GLY A 915 -13.86 6.73 9.66
C GLY A 915 -14.16 5.70 8.57
N GLU A 916 -14.47 6.12 7.35
CA GLU A 916 -15.00 5.29 6.25
C GLU A 916 -13.91 4.55 5.45
N TYR A 917 -12.88 4.06 6.16
CA TYR A 917 -11.74 3.36 5.56
C TYR A 917 -12.17 2.14 4.73
N ASN A 918 -13.06 1.30 5.28
CA ASN A 918 -13.52 0.08 4.60
C ASN A 918 -14.28 0.38 3.30
N LEU A 919 -15.08 1.47 3.28
CA LEU A 919 -15.90 1.85 2.14
C LEU A 919 -15.06 2.09 0.88
N TRP A 920 -13.95 2.83 1.02
CA TRP A 920 -13.05 3.06 -0.11
C TRP A 920 -12.15 1.85 -0.42
N ILE A 921 -11.71 1.10 0.60
CA ILE A 921 -10.89 -0.10 0.41
C ILE A 921 -11.64 -1.16 -0.40
N HIS A 922 -12.85 -1.55 0.02
CA HIS A 922 -13.69 -2.49 -0.73
C HIS A 922 -13.97 -1.98 -2.15
N LEU A 923 -14.34 -0.69 -2.30
CA LEU A 923 -14.62 -0.10 -3.61
C LEU A 923 -13.41 -0.14 -4.55
N TYR A 924 -12.22 0.24 -4.08
CA TYR A 924 -11.01 0.34 -4.91
C TYR A 924 -10.45 -1.05 -5.24
N MET A 925 -10.53 -2.00 -4.29
CA MET A 925 -10.24 -3.42 -4.55
C MET A 925 -11.18 -4.01 -5.60
N ASN A 926 -12.50 -3.89 -5.39
CA ASN A 926 -13.49 -4.45 -6.31
C ASN A 926 -13.44 -3.80 -7.71
N LYS A 927 -13.10 -2.51 -7.81
CA LYS A 927 -12.88 -1.85 -9.11
C LYS A 927 -11.51 -2.12 -9.74
N THR A 928 -10.53 -2.60 -8.98
CA THR A 928 -9.27 -3.14 -9.52
C THR A 928 -9.48 -4.56 -10.06
N ILE A 929 -10.08 -5.45 -9.27
CA ILE A 929 -10.34 -6.85 -9.65
C ILE A 929 -11.24 -6.93 -10.91
N LYS A 930 -12.29 -6.10 -10.98
CA LYS A 930 -13.21 -6.07 -12.14
C LYS A 930 -12.63 -5.39 -13.41
N MET A 931 -11.31 -5.20 -13.52
CA MET A 931 -10.67 -4.66 -14.74
C MET A 931 -10.35 -5.68 -15.83
N GLY A 932 -10.20 -6.97 -15.49
CA GLY A 932 -9.76 -8.04 -16.41
C GLY A 932 -8.32 -7.95 -16.95
N CYS A 933 -7.68 -6.77 -16.94
CA CYS A 933 -6.34 -6.54 -17.50
C CYS A 933 -5.27 -6.41 -16.40
N GLY A 934 -4.43 -7.45 -16.24
CA GLY A 934 -3.40 -7.52 -15.20
C GLY A 934 -2.45 -6.32 -15.15
N ASP A 935 -2.00 -5.79 -16.28
CA ASP A 935 -1.08 -4.64 -16.33
C ASP A 935 -1.67 -3.37 -15.71
N GLU A 936 -2.96 -3.11 -15.92
CA GLU A 936 -3.66 -1.98 -15.32
C GLU A 936 -4.04 -2.27 -13.86
N MET A 937 -4.39 -3.52 -13.52
CA MET A 937 -4.56 -3.91 -12.12
C MET A 937 -3.29 -3.64 -11.31
N MET A 938 -2.12 -3.99 -11.84
CA MET A 938 -0.84 -3.82 -11.14
C MET A 938 -0.45 -2.35 -10.93
N LYS A 939 -0.87 -1.45 -11.82
CA LYS A 939 -0.73 0.02 -11.60
C LYS A 939 -1.69 0.52 -10.52
N CYS A 940 -2.90 -0.05 -10.46
CA CYS A 940 -3.91 0.26 -9.44
C CYS A 940 -3.48 -0.26 -8.05
N VAL A 941 -2.95 -1.48 -7.97
CA VAL A 941 -2.25 -2.07 -6.81
C VAL A 941 -1.18 -1.12 -6.28
N ASP A 942 -0.31 -0.63 -7.17
CA ASP A 942 0.79 0.28 -6.82
C ASP A 942 0.31 1.67 -6.38
N MET A 943 -0.87 2.12 -6.81
CA MET A 943 -1.54 3.33 -6.32
C MET A 943 -2.16 3.13 -4.94
N ILE A 944 -2.93 2.04 -4.75
CA ILE A 944 -3.53 1.68 -3.47
C ILE A 944 -2.44 1.53 -2.41
N ALA A 945 -1.34 0.83 -2.72
CA ALA A 945 -0.20 0.68 -1.82
C ALA A 945 0.42 2.02 -1.41
N ALA A 946 0.36 3.07 -2.23
CA ALA A 946 0.81 4.41 -1.87
C ALA A 946 -0.23 5.20 -1.06
N PHE A 947 -1.53 4.98 -1.28
CA PHE A 947 -2.61 5.58 -0.47
C PHE A 947 -2.56 5.16 1.00
N LEU A 948 -2.06 3.95 1.30
CA LEU A 948 -1.88 3.49 2.68
C LEU A 948 -1.05 4.47 3.52
N ILE A 949 -0.09 5.21 2.92
CA ILE A 949 0.77 6.16 3.62
C ILE A 949 0.07 7.47 4.01
N LEU A 950 -1.17 7.71 3.55
CA LEU A 950 -2.00 8.84 3.99
C LEU A 950 -2.32 8.76 5.49
N ASP A 951 -2.61 7.56 5.99
CA ASP A 951 -2.71 7.24 7.41
C ASP A 951 -2.20 5.80 7.64
N PRO A 952 -0.88 5.62 7.89
CA PRO A 952 -0.23 4.32 7.74
C PRO A 952 -0.79 3.23 8.65
N PHE A 953 -1.16 3.54 9.89
CA PHE A 953 -1.59 2.49 10.82
C PHE A 953 -3.04 2.07 10.57
N ASN A 954 -3.98 3.00 10.48
CA ASN A 954 -5.37 2.65 10.15
C ASN A 954 -5.46 1.99 8.78
N CYS A 955 -4.82 2.57 7.75
CA CYS A 955 -4.92 2.02 6.39
C CYS A 955 -4.26 0.64 6.30
N LEU A 956 -3.10 0.40 6.92
CA LEU A 956 -2.50 -0.95 6.91
C LEU A 956 -3.37 -1.96 7.66
N ILE A 957 -3.89 -1.64 8.85
CA ILE A 957 -4.76 -2.54 9.62
C ILE A 957 -6.04 -2.85 8.83
N ARG A 958 -6.78 -1.85 8.37
CA ARG A 958 -8.03 -2.06 7.62
C ARG A 958 -7.80 -2.82 6.32
N MET A 959 -6.75 -2.48 5.56
CA MET A 959 -6.39 -3.21 4.35
C MET A 959 -6.05 -4.68 4.64
N HIS A 960 -5.37 -4.94 5.76
CA HIS A 960 -4.96 -6.27 6.17
C HIS A 960 -6.14 -7.11 6.71
N GLU A 961 -7.10 -6.51 7.42
CA GLU A 961 -8.39 -7.13 7.78
C GLU A 961 -9.20 -7.49 6.52
N ASN A 962 -9.37 -6.52 5.61
CA ASN A 962 -10.11 -6.70 4.35
C ASN A 962 -9.53 -7.84 3.49
N LEU A 963 -8.20 -7.91 3.34
CA LEU A 963 -7.52 -8.97 2.59
C LEU A 963 -7.58 -10.33 3.29
N TYR A 964 -7.57 -10.35 4.62
CA TYR A 964 -7.72 -11.57 5.41
C TYR A 964 -9.13 -12.17 5.25
N GLU A 965 -10.18 -11.35 5.34
CA GLU A 965 -11.56 -11.79 5.11
C GLU A 965 -11.78 -12.23 3.66
N PHE A 966 -11.21 -11.49 2.70
CA PHE A 966 -11.27 -11.83 1.27
C PHE A 966 -10.68 -13.21 0.96
N TRP A 967 -9.58 -13.63 1.61
CA TRP A 967 -8.96 -14.95 1.42
C TRP A 967 -9.47 -16.07 2.34
N PHE A 968 -9.97 -15.77 3.55
CA PHE A 968 -10.27 -16.79 4.57
C PHE A 968 -11.73 -16.81 5.05
N SER A 969 -12.63 -16.09 4.39
CA SER A 969 -14.08 -16.26 4.54
C SER A 969 -14.53 -17.68 4.16
N GLU A 970 -15.63 -18.15 4.76
CA GLU A 970 -16.13 -19.52 4.55
C GLU A 970 -16.55 -19.77 3.08
N GLU A 971 -16.92 -18.71 2.36
CA GLU A 971 -17.23 -18.76 0.94
C GLU A 971 -15.99 -19.02 0.07
N ALA A 972 -14.85 -18.41 0.39
CA ALA A 972 -13.60 -18.56 -0.34
C ALA A 972 -13.03 -20.00 -0.30
N SER A 973 -13.63 -20.89 0.50
CA SER A 973 -13.34 -22.34 0.49
C SER A 973 -14.10 -23.12 -0.59
N LYS A 974 -15.09 -22.52 -1.26
CA LYS A 974 -15.90 -23.13 -2.33
C LYS A 974 -15.13 -23.06 -3.66
N THR A 975 -15.19 -24.12 -4.46
CA THR A 975 -14.26 -24.33 -5.59
C THR A 975 -14.49 -23.46 -6.83
N ASN A 976 -15.59 -22.70 -6.87
CA ASN A 976 -16.02 -21.93 -8.04
C ASN A 976 -16.21 -20.46 -7.66
N ASP A 977 -15.14 -19.82 -7.17
CA ASP A 977 -15.17 -18.43 -6.70
C ASP A 977 -14.26 -17.54 -7.55
N ASP A 978 -14.85 -16.54 -8.22
CA ASP A 978 -14.17 -15.59 -9.12
C ASP A 978 -13.05 -14.82 -8.40
N ARG A 979 -13.03 -14.77 -7.06
CA ARG A 979 -11.95 -14.18 -6.24
C ARG A 979 -10.57 -14.83 -6.45
N PHE A 980 -10.52 -16.04 -7.00
CA PHE A 980 -9.26 -16.76 -7.30
C PHE A 980 -8.98 -16.88 -8.81
N ASP A 981 -9.64 -16.10 -9.66
CA ASP A 981 -9.29 -16.00 -11.08
C ASP A 981 -7.77 -15.69 -11.25
N PRO A 982 -7.02 -16.45 -12.07
CA PRO A 982 -5.58 -16.27 -12.22
C PRO A 982 -5.11 -14.87 -12.64
N ALA A 983 -5.93 -14.09 -13.37
CA ALA A 983 -5.56 -12.73 -13.76
C ALA A 983 -5.69 -11.73 -12.60
N SER A 984 -6.64 -11.95 -11.69
CA SER A 984 -6.82 -11.13 -10.48
C SER A 984 -5.91 -11.54 -9.31
N LEU A 985 -5.55 -12.82 -9.21
CA LEU A 985 -4.85 -13.39 -8.06
C LEU A 985 -3.47 -12.75 -7.81
N MET A 986 -2.65 -12.57 -8.86
CA MET A 986 -1.31 -11.96 -8.73
C MET A 986 -1.34 -10.49 -8.26
N PRO A 987 -2.21 -9.61 -8.80
CA PRO A 987 -2.48 -8.28 -8.23
C PRO A 987 -2.81 -8.29 -6.73
N ILE A 988 -3.71 -9.17 -6.29
CA ILE A 988 -4.16 -9.23 -4.88
C ILE A 988 -3.00 -9.69 -3.97
N ILE A 989 -2.23 -10.69 -4.42
CA ILE A 989 -1.01 -11.13 -3.72
C ILE A 989 -0.01 -9.98 -3.61
N ARG A 990 0.27 -9.23 -4.68
CA ARG A 990 1.19 -8.07 -4.63
C ARG A 990 0.75 -7.02 -3.61
N ILE A 991 -0.56 -6.76 -3.48
CA ILE A 991 -1.08 -5.91 -2.39
C ILE A 991 -0.75 -6.53 -1.04
N MET A 992 -1.07 -7.81 -0.81
CA MET A 992 -0.83 -8.45 0.47
C MET A 992 0.66 -8.49 0.86
N THR A 993 1.55 -8.83 -0.07
CA THR A 993 3.01 -8.76 0.13
C THR A 993 3.42 -7.34 0.55
N ASN A 994 2.95 -6.31 -0.18
CA ASN A 994 3.24 -4.92 0.14
C ASN A 994 2.68 -4.51 1.52
N VAL A 995 1.44 -4.87 1.85
CA VAL A 995 0.82 -4.60 3.15
C VAL A 995 1.61 -5.24 4.28
N MET A 996 1.96 -6.53 4.18
CA MET A 996 2.75 -7.21 5.23
C MET A 996 4.15 -6.59 5.38
N MET A 997 4.85 -6.31 4.27
CA MET A 997 6.18 -5.68 4.31
C MET A 997 6.16 -4.26 4.89
N LEU A 998 5.21 -3.42 4.45
CA LEU A 998 5.03 -2.06 4.98
C LEU A 998 4.62 -2.07 6.45
N SER A 999 3.83 -3.06 6.88
CA SER A 999 3.42 -3.23 8.28
C SER A 999 4.60 -3.53 9.19
N VAL A 1000 5.42 -4.53 8.87
CA VAL A 1000 6.59 -4.88 9.69
C VAL A 1000 7.63 -3.74 9.68
N TRP A 1001 7.77 -3.00 8.59
CA TRP A 1001 8.60 -1.79 8.54
C TRP A 1001 8.04 -0.65 9.42
N ALA A 1002 6.73 -0.40 9.39
CA ALA A 1002 6.10 0.64 10.21
C ALA A 1002 6.24 0.35 11.72
N LEU A 1003 6.19 -0.92 12.11
CA LEU A 1003 6.45 -1.37 13.48
C LEU A 1003 7.90 -1.08 13.91
N GLU A 1004 8.90 -1.39 13.08
CA GLU A 1004 10.30 -1.07 13.36
C GLU A 1004 10.51 0.44 13.53
N GLN A 1005 9.86 1.27 12.72
CA GLN A 1005 9.98 2.73 12.83
C GLN A 1005 9.33 3.29 14.11
N GLN A 1006 8.25 2.71 14.63
CA GLN A 1006 7.70 3.12 15.93
C GLN A 1006 8.58 2.66 17.10
N GLN A 1007 9.19 1.47 17.02
CA GLN A 1007 10.18 1.01 18.00
C GLN A 1007 11.38 1.96 18.05
N LYS A 1008 11.92 2.34 16.88
CA LYS A 1008 12.99 3.36 16.75
C LYS A 1008 12.61 4.72 17.34
N LYS A 1009 11.34 5.14 17.22
CA LYS A 1009 10.82 6.39 17.80
C LYS A 1009 10.65 6.32 19.33
N CYS A 1010 10.40 5.15 19.90
CA CYS A 1010 10.33 4.95 21.36
C CYS A 1010 11.72 4.79 22.01
N GLY A 1011 12.70 4.29 21.26
CA GLY A 1011 14.09 4.15 21.70
C GLY A 1011 14.42 2.78 22.29
N GLU A 1012 15.65 2.33 22.10
CA GLU A 1012 16.10 0.94 22.30
C GLU A 1012 16.13 0.44 23.77
N ASN A 1013 15.78 1.30 24.75
CA ASN A 1013 15.84 0.99 26.18
C ASN A 1013 14.47 0.77 26.85
N GLU A 1014 13.36 1.01 26.16
CA GLU A 1014 12.06 0.49 26.60
C GLU A 1014 11.87 -0.89 25.97
N GLU A 1015 11.90 -1.96 26.76
CA GLU A 1015 11.57 -3.30 26.27
C GLU A 1015 10.17 -3.30 25.64
N PRO A 1016 9.94 -4.02 24.52
CA PRO A 1016 8.60 -4.13 23.96
C PRO A 1016 7.65 -4.71 25.03
N PRO A 1017 6.43 -4.15 25.19
CA PRO A 1017 5.50 -4.58 26.22
C PRO A 1017 5.31 -6.10 26.15
N ALA A 1018 5.51 -6.74 27.31
CA ALA A 1018 6.05 -8.10 27.34
C ALA A 1018 5.23 -9.13 26.55
N LYS A 1019 5.91 -9.94 25.73
CA LYS A 1019 5.28 -11.10 25.09
C LYS A 1019 4.66 -12.01 26.16
N LYS A 1020 3.35 -12.22 26.05
CA LYS A 1020 2.46 -13.15 26.79
C LYS A 1020 1.80 -12.66 28.10
N SER A 1021 0.88 -11.69 28.03
CA SER A 1021 -0.26 -11.62 28.99
C SER A 1021 -1.47 -10.75 28.54
N ALA A 1022 -1.81 -10.70 27.25
CA ALA A 1022 -2.94 -9.89 26.75
C ALA A 1022 -3.61 -10.50 25.51
N LEU A 1023 -4.21 -11.69 25.65
CA LEU A 1023 -5.05 -12.32 24.60
C LEU A 1023 -6.56 -12.14 24.84
N ASP A 1024 -6.96 -11.70 26.05
CA ASP A 1024 -8.36 -11.62 26.48
C ASP A 1024 -8.90 -10.19 26.59
N GLU A 1025 -8.05 -9.15 26.50
CA GLU A 1025 -8.50 -7.75 26.40
C GLU A 1025 -8.63 -7.35 24.93
N GLN A 1026 -9.87 -7.10 24.49
CA GLN A 1026 -10.13 -6.45 23.20
C GLN A 1026 -9.61 -5.01 23.25
N ILE A 1027 -8.44 -4.78 22.65
CA ILE A 1027 -7.90 -3.42 22.46
C ILE A 1027 -8.81 -2.68 21.48
N SER A 1028 -9.76 -1.92 22.03
CA SER A 1028 -10.65 -1.04 21.27
C SER A 1028 -9.84 -0.05 20.43
N THR A 1029 -10.30 0.22 19.21
CA THR A 1029 -9.65 1.15 18.26
C THR A 1029 -9.35 2.50 18.93
N PRO A 1030 -8.08 2.92 19.03
CA PRO A 1030 -7.70 4.16 19.69
C PRO A 1030 -8.41 5.39 19.13
N GLU A 1031 -8.84 6.28 20.03
CA GLU A 1031 -9.38 7.59 19.66
C GLU A 1031 -8.28 8.48 19.05
N MET A 1032 -8.67 9.47 18.24
CA MET A 1032 -7.72 10.34 17.53
C MET A 1032 -6.91 11.25 18.46
N ASP A 1033 -7.44 11.58 19.64
CA ASP A 1033 -6.86 12.52 20.61
C ASP A 1033 -6.09 11.84 21.77
N ASP A 1034 -5.94 10.51 21.70
CA ASP A 1034 -5.22 9.67 22.67
C ASP A 1034 -3.69 9.76 22.45
N PRO A 1035 -2.90 10.18 23.46
CA PRO A 1035 -1.44 10.32 23.33
C PRO A 1035 -0.71 8.99 23.06
N ASP A 1036 -1.25 7.84 23.52
CA ASP A 1036 -0.67 6.51 23.30
C ASP A 1036 -1.23 5.83 22.04
N SER A 1037 -2.10 6.50 21.28
CA SER A 1037 -2.72 6.00 20.03
C SER A 1037 -1.69 5.35 19.08
N PRO A 1038 -0.52 5.93 18.77
CA PRO A 1038 0.47 5.30 17.88
C PRO A 1038 1.05 3.98 18.42
N ARG A 1039 1.14 3.82 19.76
CA ARG A 1039 1.64 2.61 20.42
C ARG A 1039 0.58 1.50 20.42
N LYS A 1040 -0.68 1.86 20.71
CA LYS A 1040 -1.82 0.93 20.65
C LYS A 1040 -2.07 0.44 19.23
N TRP A 1041 -2.02 1.33 18.23
CA TRP A 1041 -2.09 0.97 16.82
C TRP A 1041 -0.94 0.05 16.37
N ALA A 1042 0.29 0.29 16.84
CA ALA A 1042 1.41 -0.61 16.58
C ALA A 1042 1.16 -2.01 17.19
N HIS A 1043 0.66 -2.11 18.42
CA HIS A 1043 0.34 -3.40 19.04
C HIS A 1043 -0.78 -4.17 18.30
N LEU A 1044 -1.83 -3.46 17.84
CA LEU A 1044 -2.89 -4.05 17.01
C LEU A 1044 -2.33 -4.63 15.70
N LEU A 1045 -1.48 -3.87 15.00
CA LEU A 1045 -0.86 -4.31 13.75
C LEU A 1045 0.11 -5.49 13.95
N ASP A 1046 0.88 -5.49 15.04
CA ASP A 1046 1.79 -6.58 15.41
C ASP A 1046 1.03 -7.89 15.64
N GLY A 1047 -0.09 -7.82 16.38
CA GLY A 1047 -0.98 -8.95 16.61
C GLY A 1047 -1.67 -9.48 15.36
N LEU A 1048 -2.13 -8.59 14.46
CA LEU A 1048 -2.81 -8.98 13.22
C LEU A 1048 -1.91 -9.76 12.26
N ILE A 1049 -0.62 -9.41 12.19
CA ILE A 1049 0.38 -10.15 11.42
C ILE A 1049 0.56 -11.57 12.00
N ASP A 1050 0.69 -11.69 13.33
CA ASP A 1050 0.84 -13.00 13.97
C ASP A 1050 -0.43 -13.86 13.85
N VAL A 1051 -1.63 -13.28 13.97
CA VAL A 1051 -2.91 -13.98 13.70
C VAL A 1051 -2.94 -14.52 12.28
N THR A 1052 -2.48 -13.73 11.30
CA THR A 1052 -2.45 -14.13 9.89
C THR A 1052 -1.46 -15.26 9.62
N ILE A 1053 -0.22 -15.17 10.12
CA ILE A 1053 0.79 -16.23 9.97
C ILE A 1053 0.31 -17.53 10.64
N ASN A 1054 -0.34 -17.44 11.81
CA ASN A 1054 -0.95 -18.60 12.46
C ASN A 1054 -2.15 -19.16 11.67
N ARG A 1055 -2.94 -18.32 10.98
CA ARG A 1055 -4.03 -18.80 10.10
C ARG A 1055 -3.48 -19.52 8.87
N PHE A 1056 -2.46 -18.98 8.19
CA PHE A 1056 -1.77 -19.66 7.09
C PHE A 1056 -1.33 -21.07 7.50
N ARG A 1057 -0.69 -21.18 8.67
CA ARG A 1057 -0.27 -22.46 9.25
C ARG A 1057 -1.42 -23.41 9.54
N LYS A 1058 -2.56 -22.90 10.05
CA LYS A 1058 -3.76 -23.71 10.26
C LYS A 1058 -4.26 -24.30 8.94
N THR A 1059 -4.41 -23.48 7.91
CA THR A 1059 -4.87 -23.90 6.57
C THR A 1059 -3.93 -24.94 5.95
N LEU A 1060 -2.62 -24.78 6.07
CA LEU A 1060 -1.66 -25.77 5.55
C LEU A 1060 -1.75 -27.11 6.32
N ARG A 1061 -1.97 -27.07 7.63
CA ARG A 1061 -2.12 -28.29 8.47
C ARG A 1061 -3.38 -29.11 8.19
N GLU A 1062 -4.34 -28.57 7.46
CA GLU A 1062 -5.49 -29.34 6.96
C GLU A 1062 -5.08 -30.28 5.81
N GLY A 1063 -3.90 -30.08 5.20
CA GLY A 1063 -3.25 -31.03 4.29
C GLY A 1063 -3.88 -31.17 2.90
N VAL A 1064 -4.89 -30.36 2.60
CA VAL A 1064 -5.64 -30.38 1.33
C VAL A 1064 -5.22 -29.21 0.45
N LEU A 1065 -4.89 -29.48 -0.81
CA LEU A 1065 -4.66 -28.45 -1.81
C LEU A 1065 -5.97 -27.70 -2.09
N SER A 1066 -5.99 -26.40 -1.84
CA SER A 1066 -7.16 -25.52 -1.95
C SER A 1066 -6.75 -24.15 -2.53
N PRO A 1067 -7.69 -23.32 -3.03
CA PRO A 1067 -7.37 -21.99 -3.54
C PRO A 1067 -6.62 -21.12 -2.53
N ALA A 1068 -6.96 -21.23 -1.24
CA ALA A 1068 -6.25 -20.57 -0.14
C ALA A 1068 -4.80 -21.07 0.03
N VAL A 1069 -4.53 -22.37 -0.13
CA VAL A 1069 -3.15 -22.90 -0.13
C VAL A 1069 -2.36 -22.41 -1.34
N CYS A 1070 -2.98 -22.34 -2.53
CA CYS A 1070 -2.34 -21.76 -3.72
C CYS A 1070 -2.03 -20.26 -3.52
N ALA A 1071 -2.95 -19.48 -2.93
CA ALA A 1071 -2.71 -18.07 -2.60
C ALA A 1071 -1.58 -17.89 -1.57
N ILE A 1072 -1.52 -18.72 -0.52
CA ILE A 1072 -0.40 -18.75 0.44
C ILE A 1072 0.91 -19.10 -0.28
N SER A 1073 0.88 -20.08 -1.18
CA SER A 1073 2.04 -20.52 -1.97
C SER A 1073 2.63 -19.40 -2.82
N HIS A 1074 1.78 -18.72 -3.59
CA HIS A 1074 2.20 -17.58 -4.41
C HIS A 1074 2.58 -16.35 -3.55
N LEU A 1075 1.96 -16.13 -2.39
CA LEU A 1075 2.40 -15.09 -1.44
C LEU A 1075 3.81 -15.38 -0.89
N MET A 1076 4.10 -16.61 -0.45
CA MET A 1076 5.44 -16.95 0.03
C MET A 1076 6.49 -16.81 -1.10
N ASN A 1077 6.14 -17.17 -2.34
CA ASN A 1077 6.99 -16.92 -3.52
C ASN A 1077 7.13 -15.42 -3.85
N SER A 1078 6.11 -14.60 -3.60
CA SER A 1078 6.16 -13.14 -3.73
C SER A 1078 7.06 -12.50 -2.67
N ILE A 1079 7.05 -12.99 -1.43
CA ILE A 1079 7.93 -12.54 -0.34
C ILE A 1079 9.38 -12.98 -0.57
N ALA A 1080 9.62 -14.23 -1.01
CA ALA A 1080 10.95 -14.71 -1.35
C ALA A 1080 11.55 -13.93 -2.54
N GLY A 1081 10.75 -13.71 -3.59
CA GLY A 1081 11.11 -12.94 -4.78
C GLY A 1081 11.07 -11.42 -4.60
N ALA A 1082 10.74 -10.92 -3.41
CA ALA A 1082 10.77 -9.49 -3.12
C ALA A 1082 12.23 -8.96 -3.15
N PRO A 1083 12.44 -7.69 -3.55
CA PRO A 1083 13.76 -7.08 -3.52
C PRO A 1083 14.38 -7.08 -2.13
N GLU A 1084 15.71 -7.24 -2.04
CA GLU A 1084 16.42 -7.21 -0.76
C GLU A 1084 16.28 -5.85 -0.09
N CYS A 1085 15.48 -5.82 0.97
CA CYS A 1085 15.18 -4.63 1.72
C CYS A 1085 14.88 -4.99 3.17
N ARG A 1086 15.00 -3.99 4.04
CA ARG A 1086 14.79 -4.18 5.49
C ARG A 1086 13.38 -4.72 5.81
N ALA A 1087 12.38 -4.39 5.01
CA ALA A 1087 11.02 -4.92 5.17
C ALA A 1087 10.95 -6.43 4.91
N LYS A 1088 11.59 -6.93 3.84
CA LYS A 1088 11.75 -8.38 3.56
C LYS A 1088 12.48 -9.07 4.72
N GLU A 1089 13.63 -8.55 5.15
CA GLU A 1089 14.41 -9.14 6.25
C GLU A 1089 13.58 -9.38 7.51
N LEU A 1090 12.78 -8.39 7.92
CA LEU A 1090 12.02 -8.44 9.17
C LEU A 1090 10.80 -9.37 9.03
N LEU A 1091 10.13 -9.36 7.88
CA LEU A 1091 8.99 -10.24 7.60
C LEU A 1091 9.42 -11.71 7.51
N VAL A 1092 10.52 -12.00 6.81
CA VAL A 1092 11.10 -13.35 6.71
C VAL A 1092 11.48 -13.89 8.09
N LYS A 1093 12.07 -13.06 8.96
CA LYS A 1093 12.39 -13.43 10.36
C LYS A 1093 11.15 -13.68 11.25
N ARG A 1094 9.95 -13.29 10.82
CA ARG A 1094 8.68 -13.50 11.55
C ARG A 1094 7.92 -14.75 11.08
N ILE A 1095 8.20 -15.23 9.86
CA ILE A 1095 7.59 -16.43 9.29
C ILE A 1095 8.34 -17.67 9.82
N ASP A 1096 7.63 -18.55 10.51
CA ASP A 1096 8.19 -19.84 10.97
C ASP A 1096 8.56 -20.69 9.73
N PRO A 1097 9.82 -21.14 9.56
CA PRO A 1097 10.24 -21.95 8.42
C PRO A 1097 9.46 -23.26 8.26
N ILE A 1098 8.84 -23.76 9.35
CA ILE A 1098 7.94 -24.91 9.30
C ILE A 1098 6.74 -24.65 8.39
N LEU A 1099 6.29 -23.40 8.22
CA LEU A 1099 5.24 -23.04 7.25
C LEU A 1099 5.65 -23.40 5.82
N ILE A 1100 6.92 -23.18 5.46
CA ILE A 1100 7.43 -23.51 4.12
C ILE A 1100 7.63 -25.03 3.96
N PHE A 1101 7.99 -25.74 5.04
CA PHE A 1101 8.03 -27.22 5.03
C PHE A 1101 6.63 -27.85 4.97
N GLU A 1102 5.64 -27.31 5.69
CA GLU A 1102 4.22 -27.71 5.62
C GLU A 1102 3.69 -27.46 4.19
N LEU A 1103 4.00 -26.31 3.57
CA LEU A 1103 3.67 -26.01 2.16
C LEU A 1103 4.36 -26.97 1.16
N ALA A 1104 5.66 -27.20 1.31
CA ALA A 1104 6.46 -28.05 0.42
C ALA A 1104 6.05 -29.54 0.45
N TYR A 1105 5.32 -29.97 1.48
CA TYR A 1105 4.72 -31.30 1.56
C TYR A 1105 3.42 -31.41 0.76
N ILE A 1106 2.61 -30.34 0.74
CA ILE A 1106 1.31 -30.29 0.03
C ILE A 1106 1.53 -30.04 -1.47
N ASP A 1107 2.37 -29.05 -1.80
CA ASP A 1107 2.78 -28.78 -3.18
C ASP A 1107 4.33 -28.68 -3.32
N PRO A 1108 4.99 -29.83 -3.60
CA PRO A 1108 6.43 -29.86 -3.89
C PRO A 1108 6.84 -29.22 -5.23
N CYS A 1109 5.90 -28.75 -6.06
CA CYS A 1109 6.20 -28.07 -7.33
C CYS A 1109 6.28 -26.54 -7.15
N CYS A 1110 5.43 -25.96 -6.32
CA CYS A 1110 5.45 -24.50 -6.07
C CYS A 1110 6.55 -24.02 -5.12
N VAL A 1111 7.21 -24.93 -4.39
CA VAL A 1111 8.36 -24.58 -3.54
C VAL A 1111 9.66 -24.95 -4.24
N THR A 1112 10.58 -24.01 -4.37
CA THR A 1112 11.94 -24.28 -4.86
C THR A 1112 12.95 -24.39 -3.71
N TYR A 1113 14.12 -24.97 -3.99
CA TYR A 1113 15.18 -25.05 -2.99
C TYR A 1113 15.72 -23.67 -2.59
N GLU A 1114 15.75 -22.74 -3.54
CA GLU A 1114 16.19 -21.36 -3.36
C GLU A 1114 15.21 -20.62 -2.43
N MET A 1115 13.90 -20.80 -2.64
CA MET A 1115 12.85 -20.32 -1.73
C MET A 1115 13.03 -20.86 -0.30
N LEU A 1116 13.36 -22.16 -0.15
CA LEU A 1116 13.67 -22.74 1.15
C LEU A 1116 14.95 -22.16 1.78
N GLN A 1117 15.93 -21.72 0.99
CA GLN A 1117 17.13 -21.04 1.53
C GLN A 1117 16.82 -19.63 2.04
N GLU A 1118 15.90 -18.89 1.43
CA GLU A 1118 15.51 -17.53 1.86
C GLU A 1118 14.90 -17.53 3.29
N PHE A 1119 14.01 -18.48 3.61
CA PHE A 1119 13.34 -18.54 4.92
C PHE A 1119 14.14 -19.29 6.00
N CYS A 1120 14.98 -20.26 5.63
CA CYS A 1120 15.57 -21.19 6.59
C CYS A 1120 17.02 -20.88 6.96
N ASP A 1121 17.23 -20.36 8.18
CA ASP A 1121 18.56 -20.16 8.80
C ASP A 1121 19.53 -21.34 8.52
N PRO A 1122 20.69 -21.10 7.88
CA PRO A 1122 21.67 -22.14 7.58
C PRO A 1122 22.48 -22.63 8.78
N GLN A 1123 22.50 -21.91 9.92
CA GLN A 1123 23.14 -22.37 11.16
C GLN A 1123 22.31 -23.46 11.87
N ASN A 1124 21.02 -23.59 11.55
CA ASN A 1124 20.13 -24.52 12.23
C ASN A 1124 20.16 -25.92 11.59
N GLU A 1125 20.68 -26.91 12.33
CA GLU A 1125 20.70 -28.32 11.89
C GLU A 1125 19.33 -28.86 11.47
N GLN A 1126 18.24 -28.49 12.17
CA GLN A 1126 16.92 -29.01 11.85
C GLN A 1126 16.44 -28.50 10.48
N HIS A 1127 16.69 -27.23 10.17
CA HIS A 1127 16.40 -26.69 8.84
C HIS A 1127 17.20 -27.41 7.75
N ASN A 1128 18.48 -27.70 8.00
CA ASN A 1128 19.33 -28.37 7.02
C ASN A 1128 18.91 -29.85 6.81
N ARG A 1129 18.43 -30.53 7.86
CA ARG A 1129 17.83 -31.88 7.75
C ARG A 1129 16.56 -31.88 6.88
N GLU A 1130 15.65 -30.92 7.05
CA GLU A 1130 14.44 -30.85 6.21
C GLU A 1130 14.74 -30.38 4.77
N LYS A 1131 15.71 -29.46 4.56
CA LYS A 1131 16.22 -29.11 3.21
C LYS A 1131 16.75 -30.34 2.46
N LEU A 1132 17.49 -31.22 3.12
CA LEU A 1132 17.99 -32.47 2.55
C LEU A 1132 16.85 -33.43 2.17
N ARG A 1133 15.87 -33.61 3.06
CA ARG A 1133 14.65 -34.40 2.79
C ARG A 1133 13.90 -33.89 1.56
N PHE A 1134 13.69 -32.59 1.46
CA PHE A 1134 13.04 -31.95 0.32
C PHE A 1134 13.78 -32.22 -0.99
N LEU A 1135 15.11 -32.01 -1.04
CA LEU A 1135 15.91 -32.31 -2.23
C LEU A 1135 15.79 -33.78 -2.65
N CYS A 1136 15.81 -34.73 -1.71
CA CYS A 1136 15.63 -36.15 -1.99
C CYS A 1136 14.24 -36.47 -2.56
N ALA A 1137 13.19 -35.83 -2.06
CA ALA A 1137 11.83 -35.98 -2.59
C ALA A 1137 11.70 -35.37 -4.00
N GLN A 1138 12.24 -34.17 -4.22
CA GLN A 1138 12.17 -33.48 -5.51
C GLN A 1138 12.90 -34.25 -6.63
N ARG A 1139 14.09 -34.83 -6.36
CA ARG A 1139 14.82 -35.65 -7.34
C ARG A 1139 14.02 -36.88 -7.78
N ARG A 1140 13.32 -37.54 -6.85
CA ARG A 1140 12.50 -38.74 -7.13
C ARG A 1140 11.29 -38.45 -8.03
N ARG A 1141 10.77 -37.22 -8.02
CA ARG A 1141 9.61 -36.80 -8.83
C ARG A 1141 9.95 -36.45 -10.28
N ASN A 1142 11.23 -36.25 -10.60
CA ASN A 1142 11.71 -35.82 -11.94
C ASN A 1142 12.32 -36.97 -12.78
N VAL A 1143 12.19 -38.22 -12.29
CA VAL A 1143 12.76 -39.45 -12.91
C VAL A 1143 11.66 -40.51 -13.15
N ILE A 1144 10.41 -40.18 -12.80
CA ILE A 1144 9.18 -40.94 -13.05
C ILE A 1144 8.39 -40.17 -14.10
#